data_AF-A0A8J2N4F6-F1
#
_entry.id   AF-A0A8J2N4F6-F1
#
_cell.length_a   1.000
_cell.length_b   1.000
_cell.length_c   1.000
_cell.angle_alpha   90.00
_cell.angle_beta   90.00
_cell.angle_gamma   90.00
#
_symmetry.space_group_name_H-M   'P 1'
#
loop_
_entity.id
_entity.type
_entity.pdbx_description
1 polymer ?
#
loop_
_entity_poly.entity_id
_entity_poly.type
_entity_poly.pdbx_seq_one_letter_code
_entity_poly.pdbx_strand_id
1 'polypeptide(L)'
;MKPEYDVVVIGSGYGGGVAASRMARAGKSVCVLERGDEMWPGQYPHTFKEAMREYGVSGGTSGKSINIGKAAGLYHTVKGEGQDVFLGCGLGGTSLINAGVFLEPDERLLKAAEWPKEIREDTESLKKYYARAERMLQPTSFPSHYLTPRKLAVFEKQVRDLGLLDSFYYPPLTTTFRPSINRAGIHMRESTGSGNESTGANDGSKNSVLVTYLTDAWTRGAEIFCGIDVSHLKKKDKGKGYIVFYEVSNGRGKKIAKWVSAEAIFLGAGSLGTTEILLRSHRYGLRTSPLLGQRFTGNGDMLAFAYNCNQNVGSVGHEHLDNVSSRSCGPTITACVDMRGPTHAKSLRDGYVIQDGAIPEALAPVIQGLLETQTTAVPSQVPNTTRNLLARLKAWILGPYAKGGSVNRTLVFLTMSHDENEGKMLLEGDAVSLQWSGIGSQKRSANIDSVLLEMTENLGGKLVKAPCITVHPLGGAVMSNDGTSLGGVVNHCGQVFDRRGDEVYEGIVCVDGSSIPTSLGVNPCATITALAERSCDLVMKERGWTADDTSNDKLDPLDDTTLPILLKTGKRLALDMSNDSIEGVQFEETMRGHVHIGNDISDFGIAEKIAREASCSAQLVLTVDTRRISDDSYQGVPSGTFACGALSQDPLLVTGGIVEFFTTDENVADAINLVYKLNFLGTDGAKYGFHGYKRLDSAATFSFSETWGGTTTLYTTITGDDGIIVGQGILHLSLRDLFLELRSLRSRSTMGIVSDIQAQARFLKFFATNITSYMFSPFRRLQYPTPLTDKSDYYEKAVPTVTKLTAEDRVEFPIKLWHPPSTIHEKQTPIVLIPGASVDDQIFSLPTISTNTVDYFTSLGYRCYVPILRFGFGEEARKGDTVYDARLDVRAAMQYVREKEQNRRIYVIAHCLGSIATGIALLTGDVEASWVKGMTCSQVFINLIFSPDNDLKARHPILIKAYETLAGPWFSCHSSSSSPWVQFLLDQILRFYPTGTRSEICNSAVCHRCDVPFGRCWTHANLNHATHKHLGHWFDGTHTNFVSHLSSMGAIPPHHVRSNKSGVGDLVTPTNLERLKGLSICWLSGAENAVWSQQSTKHSFDLLRECFPDGKYERFVVDGYGHLDCWMGQHAHVDVFPRVGRHLEVCERAEETCEMAVTEMGSEEDGYVNVAAEDYNG
;
A
#
# COMPACT_ATOMS: atom_id res chain seq x y z
N MET A 1 13.23 -3.97 4.64
CA MET A 1 14.32 -3.06 4.26
C MET A 1 14.10 -1.72 4.95
N LYS A 2 15.14 -1.14 5.56
CA LYS A 2 15.12 0.20 6.16
C LYS A 2 15.19 1.28 5.05
N PRO A 3 14.77 2.53 5.33
CA PRO A 3 14.91 3.64 4.37
C PRO A 3 16.35 4.14 4.20
N GLU A 4 17.25 3.84 5.15
CA GLU A 4 18.65 4.30 5.14
C GLU A 4 19.60 3.24 5.71
N TYR A 5 20.79 3.14 5.10
CA TYR A 5 21.91 2.29 5.51
C TYR A 5 23.23 3.07 5.40
N ASP A 6 24.27 2.64 6.11
CA ASP A 6 25.62 3.19 5.90
C ASP A 6 26.13 2.82 4.51
N VAL A 7 25.89 1.55 4.11
CA VAL A 7 26.35 0.99 2.84
C VAL A 7 25.25 0.23 2.12
N VAL A 8 25.05 0.52 0.83
CA VAL A 8 24.31 -0.34 -0.09
C VAL A 8 25.28 -1.01 -1.05
N VAL A 9 25.15 -2.33 -1.20
CA VAL A 9 25.88 -3.13 -2.19
C VAL A 9 24.90 -3.62 -3.24
N ILE A 10 25.16 -3.30 -4.50
CA ILE A 10 24.28 -3.66 -5.62
C ILE A 10 24.90 -4.84 -6.36
N GLY A 11 24.19 -5.96 -6.39
CA GLY A 11 24.68 -7.24 -6.92
C GLY A 11 25.46 -8.05 -5.88
N SER A 12 25.34 -9.37 -5.97
CA SER A 12 25.88 -10.31 -5.00
C SER A 12 26.96 -11.26 -5.56
N GLY A 13 27.55 -10.92 -6.71
CA GLY A 13 28.67 -11.67 -7.30
C GLY A 13 29.99 -11.50 -6.54
N TYR A 14 31.13 -11.89 -7.15
CA TYR A 14 32.45 -11.81 -6.50
C TYR A 14 32.76 -10.45 -5.87
N GLY A 15 32.58 -9.35 -6.62
CA GLY A 15 32.81 -8.00 -6.13
C GLY A 15 31.86 -7.58 -5.01
N GLY A 16 30.56 -7.80 -5.23
CA GLY A 16 29.51 -7.45 -4.26
C GLY A 16 29.64 -8.25 -2.96
N GLY A 17 29.91 -9.55 -3.03
CA GLY A 17 30.15 -10.38 -1.86
C GLY A 17 31.32 -9.88 -1.00
N VAL A 18 32.46 -9.56 -1.63
CA VAL A 18 33.62 -8.98 -0.93
C VAL A 18 33.23 -7.67 -0.25
N ALA A 19 32.59 -6.74 -0.97
CA ALA A 19 32.17 -5.47 -0.41
C ALA A 19 31.22 -5.67 0.78
N ALA A 20 30.21 -6.53 0.65
CA ALA A 20 29.27 -6.82 1.73
C ALA A 20 29.97 -7.37 2.98
N SER A 21 30.86 -8.37 2.81
CA SER A 21 31.63 -8.97 3.91
C SER A 21 32.52 -7.95 4.61
N ARG A 22 33.29 -7.17 3.83
CA ARG A 22 34.24 -6.20 4.39
C ARG A 22 33.55 -5.04 5.10
N MET A 23 32.46 -4.51 4.55
CA MET A 23 31.70 -3.44 5.19
C MET A 23 30.96 -3.92 6.43
N ALA A 24 30.39 -5.13 6.42
CA ALA A 24 29.75 -5.71 7.60
C ALA A 24 30.77 -5.99 8.72
N ARG A 25 31.96 -6.52 8.37
CA ARG A 25 33.08 -6.69 9.31
C ARG A 25 33.64 -5.38 9.85
N ALA A 26 33.42 -4.27 9.15
CA ALA A 26 33.72 -2.92 9.62
C ALA A 26 32.62 -2.32 10.53
N GLY A 27 31.60 -3.11 10.90
CA GLY A 27 30.52 -2.71 11.79
C GLY A 27 29.49 -1.78 11.13
N LYS A 28 29.42 -1.74 9.80
CA LYS A 28 28.48 -0.90 9.05
C LYS A 28 27.14 -1.60 8.89
N SER A 29 26.06 -0.82 8.85
CA SER A 29 24.77 -1.30 8.39
C SER A 29 24.81 -1.49 6.87
N VAL A 30 24.74 -2.74 6.43
CA VAL A 30 24.89 -3.13 5.01
C VAL A 30 23.57 -3.66 4.47
N CYS A 31 23.17 -3.14 3.32
CA CYS A 31 22.06 -3.66 2.52
C CYS A 31 22.59 -4.22 1.18
N VAL A 32 22.36 -5.50 0.91
CA VAL A 32 22.71 -6.14 -0.36
C VAL A 32 21.45 -6.28 -1.21
N LEU A 33 21.48 -5.75 -2.44
CA LEU A 33 20.39 -5.81 -3.40
C LEU A 33 20.75 -6.75 -4.54
N GLU A 34 20.04 -7.88 -4.67
CA GLU A 34 20.24 -8.88 -5.71
C GLU A 34 18.99 -9.00 -6.59
N ARG A 35 19.20 -9.03 -7.91
CA ARG A 35 18.10 -9.14 -8.89
C ARG A 35 17.55 -10.56 -8.99
N GLY A 36 18.42 -11.57 -8.94
CA GLY A 36 18.03 -12.97 -9.03
C GLY A 36 17.46 -13.54 -7.73
N ASP A 37 16.96 -14.76 -7.81
CA ASP A 37 16.44 -15.52 -6.65
C ASP A 37 17.58 -16.14 -5.81
N GLU A 38 17.27 -16.53 -4.58
CA GLU A 38 18.14 -17.35 -3.74
C GLU A 38 18.00 -18.83 -4.12
N MET A 39 19.12 -19.52 -4.37
CA MET A 39 19.16 -20.96 -4.67
C MET A 39 20.34 -21.63 -3.99
N TRP A 40 20.04 -22.59 -3.12
CA TRP A 40 21.02 -23.40 -2.39
C TRP A 40 21.37 -24.68 -3.15
N PRO A 41 22.57 -25.27 -2.91
CA PRO A 41 22.90 -26.61 -3.41
C PRO A 41 21.80 -27.62 -3.09
N GLY A 42 21.37 -28.37 -4.10
CA GLY A 42 20.20 -29.26 -4.06
C GLY A 42 18.98 -28.69 -4.79
N GLN A 43 18.95 -27.37 -5.06
CA GLN A 43 17.87 -26.70 -5.77
C GLN A 43 18.21 -26.35 -7.23
N TYR A 44 19.47 -26.54 -7.67
CA TYR A 44 19.87 -26.16 -9.04
C TYR A 44 19.23 -27.09 -10.08
N PRO A 45 18.80 -26.55 -11.23
CA PRO A 45 18.21 -27.34 -12.31
C PRO A 45 19.15 -28.42 -12.82
N HIS A 46 18.70 -29.68 -12.82
CA HIS A 46 19.48 -30.82 -13.34
C HIS A 46 18.91 -31.35 -14.66
N THR A 47 17.66 -31.01 -15.01
CA THR A 47 17.06 -31.34 -16.31
C THR A 47 16.95 -30.12 -17.23
N PHE A 48 16.92 -30.36 -18.55
CA PHE A 48 16.72 -29.31 -19.55
C PHE A 48 15.43 -28.50 -19.30
N LYS A 49 14.33 -29.19 -18.93
CA LYS A 49 13.04 -28.54 -18.69
C LYS A 49 13.08 -27.60 -17.49
N GLU A 50 13.77 -27.99 -16.42
CA GLU A 50 13.96 -27.13 -15.24
C GLU A 50 14.87 -25.95 -15.59
N ALA A 51 15.96 -26.18 -16.33
CA ALA A 51 16.88 -25.12 -16.71
C ALA A 51 16.20 -24.04 -17.56
N MET A 52 15.31 -24.45 -18.48
CA MET A 52 14.54 -23.51 -19.31
C MET A 52 13.50 -22.69 -18.51
N ARG A 53 13.04 -23.16 -17.35
CA ARG A 53 12.15 -22.37 -16.47
C ARG A 53 12.89 -21.23 -15.77
N GLU A 54 14.19 -21.42 -15.58
CA GLU A 54 15.10 -20.45 -14.96
C GLU A 54 15.90 -19.65 -16.00
N TYR A 55 15.49 -19.67 -17.27
CA TYR A 55 16.20 -18.99 -18.35
C TYR A 55 15.54 -17.65 -18.73
N GLY A 56 16.36 -16.62 -18.89
CA GLY A 56 16.01 -15.30 -19.42
C GLY A 56 16.85 -14.91 -20.63
N VAL A 57 16.24 -14.19 -21.57
CA VAL A 57 16.93 -13.61 -22.74
C VAL A 57 16.56 -12.14 -22.84
N SER A 58 17.56 -11.27 -22.92
CA SER A 58 17.40 -9.84 -23.21
C SER A 58 18.33 -9.37 -24.34
N GLY A 59 18.24 -8.10 -24.73
CA GLY A 59 19.14 -7.45 -25.69
C GLY A 59 18.46 -7.08 -27.00
N GLY A 60 19.24 -6.91 -28.06
CA GLY A 60 18.75 -6.47 -29.37
C GLY A 60 19.27 -7.36 -30.49
N THR A 61 18.41 -7.70 -31.45
CA THR A 61 18.83 -8.30 -32.74
C THR A 61 18.19 -7.54 -33.89
N SER A 62 19.02 -7.07 -34.83
CA SER A 62 18.58 -6.34 -36.03
C SER A 62 17.63 -5.16 -35.72
N GLY A 63 17.94 -4.37 -34.68
CA GLY A 63 17.16 -3.19 -34.27
C GLY A 63 15.86 -3.48 -33.51
N LYS A 64 15.57 -4.74 -33.14
CA LYS A 64 14.42 -5.10 -32.29
C LYS A 64 14.88 -5.55 -30.91
N SER A 65 14.33 -4.94 -29.87
CA SER A 65 14.53 -5.38 -28.48
C SER A 65 13.81 -6.70 -28.22
N ILE A 66 14.51 -7.64 -27.57
CA ILE A 66 14.00 -8.92 -27.13
C ILE A 66 14.03 -8.94 -25.61
N ASN A 67 12.93 -9.37 -24.98
CA ASN A 67 12.88 -9.68 -23.55
C ASN A 67 11.91 -10.85 -23.33
N ILE A 68 12.45 -12.04 -23.07
CA ILE A 68 11.70 -13.30 -22.98
C ILE A 68 12.24 -14.12 -21.81
N GLY A 69 11.36 -14.84 -21.10
CA GLY A 69 11.75 -15.77 -20.03
C GLY A 69 11.55 -15.19 -18.63
N LYS A 70 12.15 -15.83 -17.63
CA LYS A 70 12.04 -15.43 -16.22
C LYS A 70 13.06 -14.33 -15.92
N ALA A 71 12.61 -13.12 -15.57
CA ALA A 71 13.49 -11.98 -15.31
C ALA A 71 14.47 -12.19 -14.14
N ALA A 72 14.06 -12.93 -13.11
CA ALA A 72 14.90 -13.34 -11.96
C ALA A 72 15.40 -14.79 -12.10
N GLY A 73 15.44 -15.35 -13.32
CA GLY A 73 15.90 -16.70 -13.56
C GLY A 73 17.41 -16.85 -13.40
N LEU A 74 17.87 -18.03 -12.98
CA LEU A 74 19.28 -18.33 -12.74
C LEU A 74 20.19 -18.06 -13.96
N TYR A 75 19.71 -18.35 -15.16
CA TYR A 75 20.49 -18.23 -16.40
C TYR A 75 20.00 -17.05 -17.23
N HIS A 76 20.92 -16.21 -17.70
CA HIS A 76 20.56 -15.08 -18.54
C HIS A 76 21.49 -14.95 -19.74
N THR A 77 20.89 -14.79 -20.93
CA THR A 77 21.64 -14.45 -22.16
C THR A 77 21.28 -13.05 -22.62
N VAL A 78 22.29 -12.20 -22.82
CA VAL A 78 22.15 -10.90 -23.45
C VAL A 78 22.61 -11.00 -24.89
N LYS A 79 21.68 -10.81 -25.82
CA LYS A 79 21.93 -10.81 -27.26
C LYS A 79 22.60 -9.50 -27.68
N GLY A 80 23.74 -9.61 -28.35
CA GLY A 80 24.52 -8.49 -28.85
C GLY A 80 24.72 -8.54 -30.37
N GLU A 81 25.10 -7.39 -30.94
CA GLU A 81 25.54 -7.29 -32.32
C GLU A 81 27.01 -7.76 -32.42
N GLY A 82 27.19 -9.04 -32.75
CA GLY A 82 28.50 -9.69 -32.91
C GLY A 82 28.70 -10.85 -31.94
N GLN A 83 28.70 -10.58 -30.64
CA GLN A 83 28.91 -11.57 -29.58
C GLN A 83 27.82 -11.48 -28.50
N ASP A 84 27.31 -12.64 -28.09
CA ASP A 84 26.35 -12.77 -26.98
C ASP A 84 27.08 -12.88 -25.63
N VAL A 85 26.38 -12.52 -24.53
CA VAL A 85 26.89 -12.71 -23.16
C VAL A 85 26.01 -13.69 -22.41
N PHE A 86 26.60 -14.69 -21.76
CA PHE A 86 25.91 -15.61 -20.84
C PHE A 86 26.38 -15.39 -19.41
N LEU A 87 25.43 -15.23 -18.49
CA LEU A 87 25.71 -14.91 -17.09
C LEU A 87 24.72 -15.60 -16.14
N GLY A 88 25.14 -15.73 -14.88
CA GLY A 88 24.30 -16.23 -13.79
C GLY A 88 23.70 -15.08 -12.97
N CYS A 89 22.39 -15.14 -12.72
CA CYS A 89 21.63 -14.20 -11.89
C CYS A 89 21.08 -14.92 -10.65
N GLY A 90 21.45 -14.49 -9.45
CA GLY A 90 21.02 -15.14 -8.22
C GLY A 90 21.91 -14.73 -7.05
N LEU A 91 21.53 -15.10 -5.83
CA LEU A 91 22.32 -14.77 -4.65
C LEU A 91 23.67 -15.49 -4.68
N GLY A 92 24.74 -14.76 -5.03
CA GLY A 92 26.08 -15.28 -5.34
C GLY A 92 26.55 -15.01 -6.77
N GLY A 93 25.67 -14.49 -7.63
CA GLY A 93 25.93 -14.15 -9.03
C GLY A 93 26.44 -15.33 -9.85
N THR A 94 27.34 -15.05 -10.80
CA THR A 94 27.89 -16.09 -11.70
C THR A 94 28.80 -17.10 -10.97
N SER A 95 29.17 -16.88 -9.70
CA SER A 95 29.87 -17.90 -8.91
C SER A 95 29.05 -19.17 -8.71
N LEU A 96 27.72 -19.08 -8.80
CA LEU A 96 26.81 -20.23 -8.72
C LEU A 96 27.03 -21.19 -9.91
N ILE A 97 27.25 -20.64 -11.10
CA ILE A 97 27.25 -21.40 -12.37
C ILE A 97 28.58 -21.36 -13.15
N ASN A 98 29.68 -20.87 -12.58
CA ASN A 98 30.98 -20.94 -13.26
C ASN A 98 31.72 -22.27 -13.00
N ALA A 99 32.84 -22.51 -13.68
CA ALA A 99 33.64 -23.72 -13.46
C ALA A 99 34.60 -23.65 -12.26
N GLY A 100 34.60 -22.55 -11.49
CA GLY A 100 35.43 -22.40 -10.29
C GLY A 100 36.93 -22.18 -10.52
N VAL A 101 37.40 -21.97 -11.75
CA VAL A 101 38.85 -21.81 -12.03
C VAL A 101 39.40 -20.49 -11.46
N PHE A 102 40.44 -20.59 -10.62
CA PHE A 102 41.07 -19.46 -9.93
C PHE A 102 42.47 -19.19 -10.50
N LEU A 103 42.58 -18.41 -11.58
CA LEU A 103 43.88 -18.13 -12.22
C LEU A 103 44.23 -16.64 -12.15
N GLU A 104 45.51 -16.36 -11.87
CA GLU A 104 46.08 -15.03 -11.98
C GLU A 104 46.41 -14.67 -13.45
N PRO A 105 46.27 -13.39 -13.83
CA PRO A 105 46.67 -12.92 -15.16
C PRO A 105 48.19 -12.91 -15.28
N ASP A 106 48.70 -12.88 -16.51
CA ASP A 106 50.15 -12.73 -16.74
C ASP A 106 50.63 -11.39 -16.15
N GLU A 107 51.71 -11.39 -15.39
CA GLU A 107 52.22 -10.17 -14.72
C GLU A 107 52.56 -9.06 -15.73
N ARG A 108 52.98 -9.42 -16.96
CA ARG A 108 53.24 -8.44 -18.04
C ARG A 108 51.97 -7.67 -18.42
N LEU A 109 50.78 -8.27 -18.25
CA LEU A 109 49.50 -7.61 -18.49
C LEU A 109 49.22 -6.54 -17.43
N LEU A 110 49.48 -6.83 -16.16
CA LEU A 110 49.28 -5.86 -15.07
C LEU A 110 50.22 -4.65 -15.21
N LYS A 111 51.37 -4.82 -15.87
CA LYS A 111 52.33 -3.75 -16.20
C LYS A 111 51.99 -2.97 -17.48
N ALA A 112 50.94 -3.37 -18.19
CA ALA A 112 50.57 -2.74 -19.45
C ALA A 112 49.96 -1.33 -19.26
N ALA A 113 49.96 -0.54 -20.34
CA ALA A 113 49.59 0.89 -20.29
C ALA A 113 48.09 1.12 -20.02
N GLU A 114 47.26 0.09 -20.14
CA GLU A 114 45.83 0.11 -19.85
C GLU A 114 45.53 0.14 -18.36
N TRP A 115 46.44 -0.33 -17.51
CA TRP A 115 46.27 -0.34 -16.06
C TRP A 115 46.67 0.99 -15.42
N PRO A 116 46.05 1.37 -14.28
CA PRO A 116 46.43 2.55 -13.51
C PRO A 116 47.88 2.49 -13.05
N LYS A 117 48.50 3.66 -12.89
CA LYS A 117 49.88 3.82 -12.44
C LYS A 117 50.17 3.04 -11.16
N GLU A 118 49.24 3.09 -10.21
CA GLU A 118 49.31 2.47 -8.88
C GLU A 118 49.29 0.94 -8.91
N ILE A 119 48.90 0.34 -10.04
CA ILE A 119 48.95 -1.11 -10.24
C ILE A 119 50.14 -1.48 -11.13
N ARG A 120 50.33 -0.77 -12.25
CA ARG A 120 51.38 -1.14 -13.23
C ARG A 120 52.80 -0.92 -12.71
N GLU A 121 53.00 0.02 -11.79
CA GLU A 121 54.31 0.30 -11.18
C GLU A 121 54.57 -0.53 -9.91
N ASP A 122 53.52 -1.09 -9.28
CA ASP A 122 53.60 -1.90 -8.05
C ASP A 122 52.64 -3.10 -8.11
N THR A 123 52.93 -4.03 -9.02
CA THR A 123 52.15 -5.26 -9.20
C THR A 123 52.21 -6.19 -7.98
N GLU A 124 53.30 -6.14 -7.21
CA GLU A 124 53.49 -6.94 -5.99
C GLU A 124 52.45 -6.60 -4.91
N SER A 125 52.02 -5.33 -4.84
CA SER A 125 50.97 -4.90 -3.91
C SER A 125 49.65 -5.66 -4.07
N LEU A 126 49.37 -6.23 -5.25
CA LEU A 126 48.16 -7.02 -5.52
C LEU A 126 48.23 -8.43 -4.92
N LYS A 127 49.42 -9.02 -4.74
CA LYS A 127 49.57 -10.41 -4.26
C LYS A 127 48.93 -10.65 -2.91
N LYS A 128 48.97 -9.67 -2.01
CA LYS A 128 48.32 -9.78 -0.69
C LYS A 128 46.79 -9.88 -0.80
N TYR A 129 46.19 -9.29 -1.83
CA TYR A 129 44.74 -9.34 -2.06
C TYR A 129 44.34 -10.63 -2.78
N TYR A 130 45.17 -11.15 -3.70
CA TYR A 130 45.02 -12.52 -4.20
C TYR A 130 45.08 -13.55 -3.07
N ALA A 131 46.05 -13.43 -2.15
CA ALA A 131 46.13 -14.29 -0.97
C ALA A 131 44.91 -14.17 -0.04
N ARG A 132 44.30 -12.98 0.10
CA ARG A 132 43.02 -12.81 0.83
C ARG A 132 41.88 -13.56 0.13
N ALA A 133 41.76 -13.40 -1.18
CA ALA A 133 40.77 -14.09 -2.00
C ALA A 133 40.92 -15.61 -1.92
N GLU A 134 42.15 -16.12 -2.04
CA GLU A 134 42.50 -17.53 -1.94
C GLU A 134 42.12 -18.10 -0.57
N ARG A 135 42.40 -17.39 0.52
CA ARG A 135 42.00 -17.83 1.88
C ARG A 135 40.49 -17.99 2.05
N MET A 136 39.68 -17.17 1.38
CA MET A 136 38.22 -17.23 1.50
C MET A 136 37.62 -18.28 0.56
N LEU A 137 38.06 -18.32 -0.70
CA LEU A 137 37.50 -19.21 -1.74
C LEU A 137 38.12 -20.61 -1.76
N GLN A 138 39.27 -20.79 -1.10
CA GLN A 138 40.00 -22.05 -0.91
C GLN A 138 40.16 -22.86 -2.20
N PRO A 139 40.76 -22.28 -3.26
CA PRO A 139 40.91 -22.99 -4.52
C PRO A 139 41.94 -24.12 -4.38
N THR A 140 41.65 -25.30 -4.94
CA THR A 140 42.51 -26.48 -4.90
C THR A 140 42.56 -27.17 -6.26
N SER A 141 43.73 -27.65 -6.67
CA SER A 141 43.87 -28.38 -7.94
C SER A 141 43.22 -29.75 -7.88
N PHE A 142 42.78 -30.25 -9.04
CA PHE A 142 42.22 -31.60 -9.17
C PHE A 142 43.23 -32.65 -8.64
N PRO A 143 42.86 -33.48 -7.65
CA PRO A 143 43.86 -34.22 -6.91
C PRO A 143 44.12 -35.62 -7.48
N SER A 144 45.35 -36.12 -7.30
CA SER A 144 45.79 -37.42 -7.85
C SER A 144 45.12 -38.65 -7.24
N HIS A 145 44.42 -38.52 -6.11
CA HIS A 145 43.69 -39.64 -5.48
C HIS A 145 42.30 -39.88 -6.10
N TYR A 146 41.80 -38.94 -6.90
CA TYR A 146 40.59 -39.16 -7.70
C TYR A 146 40.90 -40.08 -8.88
N LEU A 147 39.92 -40.88 -9.30
CA LEU A 147 40.01 -41.63 -10.54
C LEU A 147 40.13 -40.65 -11.73
N THR A 148 41.18 -40.79 -12.53
CA THR A 148 41.40 -39.95 -13.71
C THR A 148 40.22 -40.07 -14.69
N PRO A 149 39.45 -38.99 -14.93
CA PRO A 149 38.36 -39.04 -15.88
C PRO A 149 38.86 -39.26 -17.30
N ARG A 150 38.02 -39.87 -18.14
CA ARG A 150 38.41 -40.14 -19.54
C ARG A 150 38.71 -38.88 -20.33
N LYS A 151 37.96 -37.79 -20.10
CA LYS A 151 38.19 -36.49 -20.76
C LYS A 151 39.60 -35.96 -20.47
N LEU A 152 40.03 -36.05 -19.21
CA LEU A 152 41.35 -35.64 -18.75
C LEU A 152 42.45 -36.49 -19.41
N ALA A 153 42.32 -37.82 -19.37
CA ALA A 153 43.32 -38.71 -19.97
C ALA A 153 43.46 -38.51 -21.49
N VAL A 154 42.33 -38.25 -22.19
CA VAL A 154 42.34 -37.93 -23.61
C VAL A 154 43.01 -36.58 -23.88
N PHE A 155 42.66 -35.55 -23.11
CA PHE A 155 43.24 -34.22 -23.24
C PHE A 155 44.76 -34.23 -22.98
N GLU A 156 45.22 -34.81 -21.87
CA GLU A 156 46.64 -34.95 -21.54
C GLU A 156 47.43 -35.67 -22.65
N LYS A 157 46.83 -36.71 -23.24
CA LYS A 157 47.43 -37.40 -24.40
C LYS A 157 47.60 -36.45 -25.59
N GLN A 158 46.59 -35.64 -25.93
CA GLN A 158 46.72 -34.68 -27.04
C GLN A 158 47.81 -33.65 -26.78
N VAL A 159 47.90 -33.16 -25.54
CA VAL A 159 48.95 -32.21 -25.13
C VAL A 159 50.35 -32.84 -25.25
N ARG A 160 50.48 -34.12 -24.88
CA ARG A 160 51.71 -34.90 -25.04
C ARG A 160 52.10 -35.11 -26.50
N ASP A 161 51.14 -35.48 -27.34
CA ASP A 161 51.36 -35.73 -28.77
C ASP A 161 51.80 -34.44 -29.50
N LEU A 162 51.36 -33.26 -29.03
CA LEU A 162 51.77 -31.96 -29.54
C LEU A 162 53.06 -31.40 -28.92
N GLY A 163 53.69 -32.12 -27.98
CA GLY A 163 54.90 -31.64 -27.29
C GLY A 163 54.66 -30.44 -26.36
N LEU A 164 53.45 -30.28 -25.83
CA LEU A 164 53.03 -29.13 -25.01
C LEU A 164 52.96 -29.46 -23.50
N LEU A 165 53.57 -30.55 -23.04
CA LEU A 165 53.53 -30.97 -21.63
C LEU A 165 54.17 -29.97 -20.67
N ASP A 166 55.16 -29.20 -21.13
CA ASP A 166 55.80 -28.18 -20.29
C ASP A 166 54.84 -27.02 -19.93
N SER A 167 53.74 -26.89 -20.67
CA SER A 167 52.70 -25.88 -20.47
C SER A 167 51.42 -26.45 -19.84
N PHE A 168 51.43 -27.73 -19.46
CA PHE A 168 50.27 -28.46 -18.94
C PHE A 168 50.23 -28.49 -17.41
N TYR A 169 49.09 -28.12 -16.81
CA TYR A 169 48.88 -28.28 -15.37
C TYR A 169 47.41 -28.38 -14.97
N TYR A 170 47.17 -28.80 -13.73
CA TYR A 170 45.85 -28.83 -13.09
C TYR A 170 45.56 -27.47 -12.45
N PRO A 171 44.67 -26.64 -13.04
CA PRO A 171 44.38 -25.32 -12.49
C PRO A 171 43.71 -25.46 -11.12
N PRO A 172 43.92 -24.50 -10.20
CA PRO A 172 43.25 -24.52 -8.91
C PRO A 172 41.77 -24.14 -9.08
N LEU A 173 40.89 -24.90 -8.44
CA LEU A 173 39.44 -24.81 -8.55
C LEU A 173 38.81 -24.48 -7.20
N THR A 174 37.82 -23.59 -7.15
CA THR A 174 36.99 -23.32 -5.95
C THR A 174 35.99 -24.46 -5.68
N THR A 175 36.47 -25.70 -5.79
CA THR A 175 35.76 -26.96 -5.58
C THR A 175 36.48 -27.72 -4.48
N THR A 176 35.70 -28.24 -3.53
CA THR A 176 36.19 -28.98 -2.39
C THR A 176 36.30 -30.46 -2.74
N PHE A 177 37.52 -31.01 -2.72
CA PHE A 177 37.78 -32.43 -2.99
C PHE A 177 37.92 -33.27 -1.72
N ARG A 178 37.74 -32.68 -0.53
CA ARG A 178 37.75 -33.38 0.76
C ARG A 178 36.84 -32.67 1.75
N PRO A 179 36.03 -33.37 2.55
CA PRO A 179 35.15 -32.73 3.51
C PRO A 179 35.93 -31.81 4.45
N SER A 180 35.50 -30.56 4.58
CA SER A 180 36.18 -29.55 5.40
C SER A 180 35.22 -28.46 5.88
N ILE A 181 35.70 -27.58 6.74
CA ILE A 181 34.99 -26.34 7.09
C ILE A 181 35.70 -25.21 6.35
N ASN A 182 34.96 -24.44 5.56
CA ASN A 182 35.53 -23.32 4.82
C ASN A 182 35.79 -22.12 5.73
N ARG A 183 36.41 -21.07 5.17
CA ARG A 183 36.77 -19.86 5.93
C ARG A 183 35.57 -19.12 6.53
N ALA A 184 34.41 -19.22 5.92
CA ALA A 184 33.18 -18.59 6.39
C ALA A 184 32.49 -19.38 7.52
N GLY A 185 32.94 -20.61 7.82
CA GLY A 185 32.39 -21.47 8.86
C GLY A 185 31.46 -22.57 8.33
N ILE A 186 31.27 -22.69 7.01
CA ILE A 186 30.35 -23.63 6.38
C ILE A 186 31.00 -25.00 6.18
N HIS A 187 30.24 -26.06 6.46
CA HIS A 187 30.68 -27.43 6.16
C HIS A 187 30.55 -27.73 4.66
N MET A 188 31.70 -27.93 4.00
CA MET A 188 31.80 -28.25 2.59
C MET A 188 31.89 -29.76 2.38
N ARG A 189 31.18 -30.26 1.37
CA ARG A 189 31.20 -31.68 0.98
C ARG A 189 32.27 -31.95 -0.07
N GLU A 190 32.63 -33.21 -0.20
CA GLU A 190 33.51 -33.67 -1.27
C GLU A 190 32.78 -33.69 -2.61
N SER A 191 33.46 -33.24 -3.68
CA SER A 191 32.89 -33.22 -5.03
C SER A 191 32.61 -34.63 -5.54
N THR A 192 31.43 -34.81 -6.12
CA THR A 192 31.02 -36.05 -6.80
C THR A 192 31.61 -36.17 -8.21
N GLY A 193 32.22 -35.11 -8.73
CA GLY A 193 32.68 -35.02 -10.12
C GLY A 193 31.53 -35.08 -11.13
N SER A 194 30.43 -34.38 -10.84
CA SER A 194 29.22 -34.41 -11.69
C SER A 194 29.42 -33.77 -13.06
N GLY A 195 30.30 -32.78 -13.19
CA GLY A 195 30.50 -32.00 -14.41
C GLY A 195 29.36 -31.00 -14.69
N ASN A 196 28.55 -30.69 -13.68
CA ASN A 196 27.39 -29.80 -13.76
C ASN A 196 27.67 -28.38 -13.23
N GLU A 197 28.93 -28.01 -12.94
CA GLU A 197 29.27 -26.72 -12.34
C GLU A 197 28.80 -25.52 -13.19
N SER A 198 28.77 -25.67 -14.52
CA SER A 198 28.28 -24.65 -15.46
C SER A 198 26.76 -24.42 -15.43
N THR A 199 26.02 -25.26 -14.71
CA THR A 199 24.57 -25.16 -14.47
C THR A 199 24.23 -25.16 -12.97
N GLY A 200 25.23 -25.01 -12.10
CA GLY A 200 25.08 -25.13 -10.65
C GLY A 200 25.33 -26.56 -10.15
N ALA A 201 26.18 -26.67 -9.13
CA ALA A 201 26.54 -27.95 -8.52
C ALA A 201 25.69 -28.21 -7.26
N ASN A 202 24.95 -29.32 -7.25
CA ASN A 202 24.04 -29.67 -6.14
C ASN A 202 24.71 -30.47 -5.01
N ASP A 203 25.95 -30.95 -5.20
CA ASP A 203 26.65 -31.78 -4.21
C ASP A 203 27.18 -31.02 -2.99
N GLY A 204 27.13 -29.68 -3.00
CA GLY A 204 27.61 -28.83 -1.92
C GLY A 204 29.14 -28.74 -1.82
N SER A 205 29.87 -29.11 -2.88
CA SER A 205 31.34 -29.08 -2.91
C SER A 205 31.92 -27.73 -3.34
N LYS A 206 31.14 -26.91 -4.03
CA LYS A 206 31.61 -25.66 -4.64
C LYS A 206 31.63 -24.51 -3.63
N ASN A 207 32.80 -23.90 -3.41
CA ASN A 207 32.97 -22.68 -2.62
C ASN A 207 32.51 -21.45 -3.43
N SER A 208 31.21 -21.34 -3.66
CA SER A 208 30.59 -20.19 -4.31
C SER A 208 30.58 -18.97 -3.37
N VAL A 209 30.31 -17.77 -3.92
CA VAL A 209 30.21 -16.53 -3.14
C VAL A 209 29.07 -16.59 -2.12
N LEU A 210 28.00 -17.35 -2.42
CA LEU A 210 26.88 -17.63 -1.51
C LEU A 210 27.35 -18.19 -0.16
N VAL A 211 28.13 -19.27 -0.21
CA VAL A 211 28.59 -20.02 0.98
C VAL A 211 29.92 -19.52 1.55
N THR A 212 30.46 -18.42 1.00
CA THR A 212 31.71 -17.79 1.46
C THR A 212 31.43 -16.36 1.91
N TYR A 213 31.67 -15.36 1.06
CA TYR A 213 31.59 -13.95 1.42
C TYR A 213 30.17 -13.50 1.83
N LEU A 214 29.11 -13.98 1.20
CA LEU A 214 27.75 -13.54 1.54
C LEU A 214 27.27 -14.11 2.87
N THR A 215 27.54 -15.40 3.12
CA THR A 215 27.32 -16.03 4.44
C THR A 215 28.08 -15.28 5.53
N ASP A 216 29.34 -14.93 5.26
CA ASP A 216 30.17 -14.14 6.17
C ASP A 216 29.55 -12.75 6.46
N ALA A 217 29.11 -12.04 5.42
CA ALA A 217 28.44 -10.74 5.55
C ALA A 217 27.15 -10.85 6.39
N TRP A 218 26.33 -11.86 6.10
CA TRP A 218 25.06 -12.11 6.81
C TRP A 218 25.28 -12.41 8.29
N THR A 219 26.28 -13.23 8.62
CA THR A 219 26.66 -13.54 10.02
C THR A 219 27.08 -12.29 10.80
N ARG A 220 27.63 -11.31 10.08
CA ARG A 220 28.05 -10.00 10.60
C ARG A 220 26.95 -8.93 10.54
N GLY A 221 25.72 -9.29 10.17
CA GLY A 221 24.53 -8.43 10.23
C GLY A 221 24.14 -7.72 8.95
N ALA A 222 24.73 -8.07 7.80
CA ALA A 222 24.25 -7.58 6.51
C ALA A 222 22.82 -8.07 6.22
N GLU A 223 21.95 -7.18 5.75
CA GLU A 223 20.60 -7.51 5.29
C GLU A 223 20.63 -7.72 3.77
N ILE A 224 20.13 -8.88 3.31
CA ILE A 224 20.20 -9.30 1.90
C ILE A 224 18.79 -9.39 1.33
N PHE A 225 18.55 -8.76 0.18
CA PHE A 225 17.25 -8.71 -0.48
C PHE A 225 17.36 -9.18 -1.94
N CYS A 226 16.71 -10.31 -2.24
CA CYS A 226 16.62 -10.88 -3.59
C CYS A 226 15.39 -10.36 -4.36
N GLY A 227 15.36 -10.53 -5.68
CA GLY A 227 14.27 -10.03 -6.53
C GLY A 227 14.22 -8.49 -6.66
N ILE A 228 15.34 -7.81 -6.36
CA ILE A 228 15.48 -6.35 -6.41
C ILE A 228 16.29 -5.93 -7.64
N ASP A 229 15.63 -5.27 -8.58
CA ASP A 229 16.26 -4.77 -9.82
C ASP A 229 16.60 -3.28 -9.65
N VAL A 230 17.87 -2.95 -9.44
CA VAL A 230 18.29 -1.55 -9.27
C VAL A 230 18.27 -0.83 -10.61
N SER A 231 17.56 0.31 -10.68
CA SER A 231 17.39 1.07 -11.91
C SER A 231 18.48 2.12 -12.08
N HIS A 232 18.66 3.02 -11.11
CA HIS A 232 19.60 4.13 -11.19
C HIS A 232 19.94 4.72 -9.82
N LEU A 233 20.97 5.56 -9.82
CA LEU A 233 21.48 6.28 -8.66
C LEU A 233 21.25 7.78 -8.82
N LYS A 234 20.97 8.46 -7.70
CA LYS A 234 20.90 9.93 -7.62
C LYS A 234 21.72 10.39 -6.41
N LYS A 235 22.43 11.50 -6.55
CA LYS A 235 23.09 12.15 -5.40
C LYS A 235 22.01 12.84 -4.55
N LYS A 236 22.10 12.76 -3.21
CA LYS A 236 21.15 13.50 -2.35
C LYS A 236 21.30 15.00 -2.59
N ASP A 237 20.17 15.72 -2.68
CA ASP A 237 20.17 17.18 -2.87
C ASP A 237 20.67 17.92 -1.62
N LYS A 238 20.45 17.34 -0.43
CA LYS A 238 20.92 17.84 0.87
C LYS A 238 21.62 16.72 1.65
N GLY A 239 22.75 17.04 2.28
CA GLY A 239 23.53 16.10 3.09
C GLY A 239 24.53 15.25 2.29
N LYS A 240 25.16 14.28 2.96
CA LYS A 240 26.08 13.31 2.34
C LYS A 240 25.31 12.06 1.87
N GLY A 241 25.83 11.42 0.83
CA GLY A 241 25.32 10.13 0.34
C GLY A 241 24.43 10.23 -0.91
N TYR A 242 23.75 9.13 -1.17
CA TYR A 242 23.11 8.81 -2.43
C TYR A 242 21.76 8.12 -2.20
N ILE A 243 20.92 8.15 -3.22
CA ILE A 243 19.64 7.44 -3.28
C ILE A 243 19.76 6.39 -4.38
N VAL A 244 19.44 5.15 -4.02
CA VAL A 244 19.39 4.00 -4.92
C VAL A 244 17.93 3.74 -5.25
N PHE A 245 17.54 3.97 -6.49
CA PHE A 245 16.22 3.65 -6.98
C PHE A 245 16.20 2.21 -7.50
N TYR A 246 15.18 1.46 -7.10
CA TYR A 246 15.05 0.05 -7.45
C TYR A 246 13.61 -0.34 -7.67
N GLU A 247 13.43 -1.43 -8.39
CA GLU A 247 12.15 -2.03 -8.69
C GLU A 247 12.05 -3.40 -8.01
N VAL A 248 10.94 -3.62 -7.31
CA VAL A 248 10.60 -4.95 -6.80
C VAL A 248 9.72 -5.63 -7.82
N SER A 249 10.18 -6.74 -8.42
CA SER A 249 9.32 -7.56 -9.28
C SER A 249 8.54 -8.52 -8.40
N ASN A 250 7.21 -8.44 -8.41
CA ASN A 250 6.43 -9.57 -7.94
C ASN A 250 6.62 -10.74 -8.93
N GLY A 251 6.40 -11.99 -8.48
CA GLY A 251 6.51 -13.19 -9.34
C GLY A 251 5.53 -13.25 -10.52
N ARG A 252 4.90 -12.12 -10.88
CA ARG A 252 3.94 -11.92 -11.98
C ARG A 252 4.26 -10.72 -12.87
N GLY A 253 5.41 -10.07 -12.69
CA GLY A 253 5.96 -9.07 -13.60
C GLY A 253 5.49 -7.62 -13.43
N LYS A 254 4.74 -7.28 -12.38
CA LYS A 254 4.49 -5.86 -12.02
C LYS A 254 5.65 -5.38 -11.15
N LYS A 255 6.31 -4.32 -11.61
CA LYS A 255 7.45 -3.71 -10.94
C LYS A 255 6.98 -2.52 -10.09
N ILE A 256 7.34 -2.52 -8.81
CA ILE A 256 7.04 -1.42 -7.88
C ILE A 256 8.33 -0.64 -7.66
N ALA A 257 8.37 0.60 -8.12
CA ALA A 257 9.48 1.51 -7.89
C ALA A 257 9.54 1.90 -6.40
N LYS A 258 10.72 1.78 -5.82
CA LYS A 258 11.09 2.14 -4.44
C LYS A 258 12.48 2.76 -4.45
N TRP A 259 12.90 3.24 -3.30
CA TRP A 259 14.25 3.76 -3.12
C TRP A 259 14.77 3.48 -1.71
N VAL A 260 16.08 3.46 -1.59
CA VAL A 260 16.81 3.37 -0.32
C VAL A 260 17.97 4.36 -0.36
N SER A 261 18.28 4.97 0.77
CA SER A 261 19.39 5.91 0.86
C SER A 261 20.63 5.28 1.51
N ALA A 262 21.82 5.71 1.09
CA ALA A 262 23.08 5.24 1.65
C ALA A 262 24.18 6.30 1.62
N GLU A 263 25.13 6.22 2.56
CA GLU A 263 26.33 7.06 2.53
C GLU A 263 27.30 6.59 1.43
N ALA A 264 27.46 5.27 1.28
CA ALA A 264 28.29 4.67 0.24
C ALA A 264 27.54 3.56 -0.52
N ILE A 265 27.82 3.45 -1.82
CA ILE A 265 27.30 2.48 -2.76
C ILE A 265 28.47 1.71 -3.37
N PHE A 266 28.44 0.38 -3.24
CA PHE A 266 29.35 -0.51 -3.93
C PHE A 266 28.62 -1.21 -5.07
N LEU A 267 29.03 -0.93 -6.30
CA LEU A 267 28.50 -1.51 -7.53
C LEU A 267 29.24 -2.83 -7.83
N GLY A 268 28.55 -3.93 -7.58
CA GLY A 268 28.97 -5.32 -7.78
C GLY A 268 28.01 -6.12 -8.67
N ALA A 269 27.26 -5.45 -9.55
CA ALA A 269 26.22 -6.02 -10.42
C ALA A 269 26.77 -6.72 -11.67
N GLY A 270 28.08 -6.92 -11.73
CA GLY A 270 28.79 -7.48 -12.87
C GLY A 270 29.03 -6.43 -13.96
N SER A 271 29.85 -6.79 -14.94
CA SER A 271 30.27 -5.89 -16.02
C SER A 271 29.09 -5.20 -16.71
N LEU A 272 28.03 -5.97 -16.98
CA LEU A 272 26.83 -5.47 -17.63
C LEU A 272 25.96 -4.63 -16.67
N GLY A 273 25.58 -5.20 -15.53
CA GLY A 273 24.64 -4.55 -14.61
C GLY A 273 25.18 -3.24 -14.04
N THR A 274 26.46 -3.19 -13.66
CA THR A 274 27.08 -1.98 -13.13
C THR A 274 27.13 -0.87 -14.19
N THR A 275 27.53 -1.21 -15.41
CA THR A 275 27.58 -0.26 -16.52
C THR A 275 26.18 0.23 -16.91
N GLU A 276 25.19 -0.67 -16.92
CA GLU A 276 23.77 -0.36 -17.17
C GLU A 276 23.21 0.65 -16.16
N ILE A 277 23.43 0.41 -14.87
CA ILE A 277 22.99 1.30 -13.79
C ILE A 277 23.64 2.68 -13.94
N LEU A 278 24.93 2.75 -14.23
CA LEU A 278 25.63 4.02 -14.43
C LEU A 278 25.15 4.77 -15.68
N LEU A 279 24.87 4.07 -16.79
CA LEU A 279 24.32 4.67 -18.01
C LEU A 279 22.92 5.25 -17.77
N ARG A 280 22.07 4.54 -17.03
CA ARG A 280 20.77 5.06 -16.61
C ARG A 280 20.93 6.24 -15.66
N SER A 281 21.77 6.12 -14.64
CA SER A 281 22.07 7.20 -13.69
C SER A 281 22.55 8.47 -14.40
N HIS A 282 23.30 8.33 -15.49
CA HIS A 282 23.71 9.45 -16.32
C HIS A 282 22.54 10.24 -16.90
N ARG A 283 21.50 9.54 -17.39
CA ARG A 283 20.26 10.17 -17.88
C ARG A 283 19.43 10.82 -16.77
N TYR A 284 19.56 10.34 -15.54
CA TYR A 284 18.94 10.93 -14.35
C TYR A 284 19.80 12.00 -13.66
N GLY A 285 20.86 12.48 -14.34
CA GLY A 285 21.63 13.65 -13.92
C GLY A 285 22.95 13.36 -13.20
N LEU A 286 23.31 12.09 -13.00
CA LEU A 286 24.64 11.73 -12.49
C LEU A 286 25.68 11.99 -13.58
N ARG A 287 26.67 12.85 -13.33
CA ARG A 287 27.71 13.09 -14.34
C ARG A 287 28.67 11.91 -14.36
N THR A 288 29.13 11.51 -15.53
CA THR A 288 30.01 10.34 -15.69
C THR A 288 31.06 10.60 -16.76
N SER A 289 32.11 9.78 -16.77
CA SER A 289 33.13 9.80 -17.82
C SER A 289 32.51 9.52 -19.20
N PRO A 290 33.00 10.18 -20.27
CA PRO A 290 32.59 9.84 -21.64
C PRO A 290 33.01 8.43 -22.08
N LEU A 291 33.91 7.76 -21.34
CA LEU A 291 34.28 6.36 -21.57
C LEU A 291 33.31 5.36 -20.96
N LEU A 292 32.26 5.80 -20.26
CA LEU A 292 31.24 4.91 -19.73
C LEU A 292 30.59 4.11 -20.88
N GLY A 293 30.53 2.80 -20.69
CA GLY A 293 30.05 1.86 -21.70
C GLY A 293 31.09 1.48 -22.76
N GLN A 294 32.30 2.04 -22.73
CA GLN A 294 33.36 1.71 -23.70
C GLN A 294 34.38 0.72 -23.11
N ARG A 295 35.27 0.24 -23.98
CA ARG A 295 36.33 -0.72 -23.64
C ARG A 295 35.80 -2.02 -23.02
N PHE A 296 34.66 -2.47 -23.51
CA PHE A 296 34.06 -3.75 -23.13
C PHE A 296 34.73 -4.89 -23.93
N THR A 297 34.95 -6.03 -23.28
CA THR A 297 35.71 -7.17 -23.80
C THR A 297 35.01 -8.47 -23.44
N GLY A 298 35.04 -9.45 -24.34
CA GLY A 298 34.56 -10.82 -24.14
C GLY A 298 35.66 -11.77 -23.65
N ASN A 299 36.82 -11.21 -23.28
CA ASN A 299 38.00 -11.91 -22.74
C ASN A 299 38.57 -12.96 -23.72
N GLY A 300 38.33 -12.75 -25.02
CA GLY A 300 38.71 -13.70 -26.06
C GLY A 300 38.13 -15.10 -25.88
N ASP A 301 36.96 -15.24 -25.25
CA ASP A 301 36.32 -16.53 -25.00
C ASP A 301 35.99 -17.25 -26.32
N MET A 302 36.39 -18.52 -26.41
CA MET A 302 36.03 -19.41 -27.52
C MET A 302 35.63 -20.78 -26.98
N LEU A 303 34.42 -21.22 -27.35
CA LEU A 303 33.92 -22.57 -27.08
C LEU A 303 33.97 -23.42 -28.35
N ALA A 304 34.70 -24.52 -28.28
CA ALA A 304 34.86 -25.45 -29.40
C ALA A 304 34.71 -26.91 -28.95
N PHE A 305 34.45 -27.79 -29.91
CA PHE A 305 34.20 -29.21 -29.68
C PHE A 305 34.97 -30.06 -30.68
N ALA A 306 35.73 -31.04 -30.19
CA ALA A 306 36.18 -32.16 -31.03
C ALA A 306 35.03 -33.17 -31.10
N TYR A 307 34.19 -33.06 -32.12
CA TYR A 307 32.94 -33.79 -32.22
C TYR A 307 33.11 -35.19 -32.82
N ASN A 308 32.46 -36.19 -32.20
CA ASN A 308 32.37 -37.57 -32.67
C ASN A 308 33.72 -38.27 -32.96
N CYS A 309 34.68 -38.10 -32.05
CA CYS A 309 36.02 -38.71 -32.10
C CYS A 309 35.99 -40.24 -32.16
N ASN A 310 37.10 -40.88 -32.56
CA ASN A 310 37.22 -42.33 -32.73
C ASN A 310 36.97 -43.15 -31.45
N GLN A 311 37.24 -42.55 -30.29
CA GLN A 311 37.09 -43.14 -28.96
C GLN A 311 36.04 -42.41 -28.12
N ASN A 312 35.55 -43.06 -27.06
CA ASN A 312 34.67 -42.41 -26.09
C ASN A 312 35.50 -41.48 -25.20
N VAL A 313 35.11 -40.20 -25.15
CA VAL A 313 35.80 -39.17 -24.36
C VAL A 313 35.15 -39.04 -22.99
N GLY A 314 33.82 -39.21 -22.90
CA GLY A 314 33.10 -39.17 -21.62
C GLY A 314 33.05 -37.77 -20.99
N SER A 315 32.80 -36.74 -21.80
CA SER A 315 32.72 -35.34 -21.36
C SER A 315 31.29 -34.87 -21.05
N VAL A 316 30.36 -35.77 -20.76
CA VAL A 316 28.97 -35.41 -20.45
C VAL A 316 28.77 -35.57 -18.94
N GLY A 317 28.29 -34.50 -18.31
CA GLY A 317 27.96 -34.46 -16.89
C GLY A 317 26.81 -35.40 -16.53
N HIS A 318 26.73 -35.79 -15.27
CA HIS A 318 25.67 -36.64 -14.75
C HIS A 318 25.45 -36.37 -13.27
N GLU A 319 24.20 -36.17 -12.87
CA GLU A 319 23.80 -36.03 -11.49
C GLU A 319 23.80 -37.41 -10.80
N HIS A 320 24.78 -37.67 -9.94
CA HIS A 320 24.84 -38.87 -9.10
C HIS A 320 25.24 -38.46 -7.69
N LEU A 321 24.30 -38.55 -6.75
CA LEU A 321 24.48 -38.08 -5.37
C LEU A 321 25.31 -39.01 -4.48
N ASP A 322 25.54 -40.26 -4.92
CA ASP A 322 25.91 -41.34 -3.98
C ASP A 322 27.29 -41.99 -4.15
N ASN A 323 28.18 -41.57 -5.06
CA ASN A 323 29.65 -41.87 -5.04
C ASN A 323 30.39 -41.42 -6.32
N VAL A 324 31.69 -41.09 -6.21
CA VAL A 324 32.63 -40.92 -7.35
C VAL A 324 32.81 -42.26 -8.06
N SER A 325 32.03 -42.49 -9.13
CA SER A 325 32.09 -43.73 -9.91
C SER A 325 33.16 -43.63 -11.01
N SER A 326 33.67 -44.78 -11.48
CA SER A 326 34.54 -44.87 -12.68
C SER A 326 33.87 -44.40 -13.99
N ARG A 327 32.60 -43.96 -13.92
CA ARG A 327 31.82 -43.41 -15.04
C ARG A 327 31.64 -41.88 -14.94
N SER A 328 32.07 -41.23 -13.85
CA SER A 328 32.03 -39.78 -13.69
C SER A 328 32.94 -39.09 -14.73
N CYS A 329 32.50 -37.95 -15.26
CA CYS A 329 33.31 -37.13 -16.15
C CYS A 329 34.29 -36.22 -15.39
N GLY A 330 34.21 -36.17 -14.06
CA GLY A 330 34.95 -35.24 -13.21
C GLY A 330 34.34 -33.82 -13.20
N PRO A 331 34.93 -32.87 -12.47
CA PRO A 331 34.53 -31.47 -12.55
C PRO A 331 34.56 -30.95 -13.98
N THR A 332 33.79 -29.90 -14.28
CA THR A 332 33.68 -29.30 -15.61
C THR A 332 35.06 -29.06 -16.23
N ILE A 333 36.01 -28.54 -15.45
CA ILE A 333 37.39 -28.30 -15.85
C ILE A 333 38.32 -29.10 -14.94
N THR A 334 39.29 -29.81 -15.52
CA THR A 334 40.25 -30.61 -14.76
C THR A 334 41.70 -30.21 -15.03
N ALA A 335 42.04 -29.84 -16.25
CA ALA A 335 43.38 -29.46 -16.66
C ALA A 335 43.37 -28.34 -17.71
N CYS A 336 44.52 -27.69 -17.85
CA CYS A 336 44.71 -26.64 -18.85
C CYS A 336 46.10 -26.69 -19.48
N VAL A 337 46.19 -26.09 -20.67
CA VAL A 337 47.43 -25.75 -21.37
C VAL A 337 47.54 -24.23 -21.41
N ASP A 338 48.60 -23.69 -20.85
CA ASP A 338 48.81 -22.25 -20.70
C ASP A 338 49.92 -21.75 -21.63
N MET A 339 49.52 -21.09 -22.72
CA MET A 339 50.42 -20.59 -23.76
C MET A 339 50.71 -19.09 -23.60
N ARG A 340 50.38 -18.49 -22.45
CA ARG A 340 50.58 -17.05 -22.23
C ARG A 340 52.05 -16.70 -22.05
N GLY A 341 52.85 -17.58 -21.43
CA GLY A 341 54.22 -17.30 -21.03
C GLY A 341 55.16 -16.82 -22.15
N PRO A 342 56.27 -16.13 -21.80
CA PRO A 342 57.17 -15.50 -22.77
C PRO A 342 57.89 -16.50 -23.70
N THR A 343 57.93 -17.78 -23.32
CA THR A 343 58.47 -18.89 -24.13
C THR A 343 57.57 -19.22 -25.33
N HIS A 344 56.26 -19.01 -25.22
CA HIS A 344 55.27 -19.39 -26.22
C HIS A 344 54.68 -18.19 -26.96
N ALA A 345 54.51 -17.05 -26.29
CA ALA A 345 53.96 -15.82 -26.87
C ALA A 345 54.94 -14.64 -26.74
N LYS A 346 55.54 -14.23 -27.88
CA LYS A 346 56.41 -13.04 -27.95
C LYS A 346 55.66 -11.75 -27.66
N SER A 347 54.45 -11.62 -28.21
CA SER A 347 53.50 -10.56 -27.86
C SER A 347 52.57 -11.08 -26.77
N LEU A 348 52.35 -10.29 -25.72
CA LEU A 348 51.42 -10.63 -24.64
C LEU A 348 50.03 -11.00 -25.17
N ARG A 349 49.53 -10.23 -26.16
CA ARG A 349 48.19 -10.41 -26.71
C ARG A 349 48.03 -11.66 -27.57
N ASP A 350 49.12 -12.32 -27.97
CA ASP A 350 49.06 -13.59 -28.71
C ASP A 350 48.95 -14.81 -27.79
N GLY A 351 49.03 -14.61 -26.47
CA GLY A 351 48.84 -15.65 -25.46
C GLY A 351 47.39 -16.13 -25.37
N TYR A 352 47.22 -17.40 -24.99
CA TYR A 352 45.91 -18.02 -24.76
C TYR A 352 46.02 -19.20 -23.78
N VAL A 353 44.89 -19.61 -23.21
CA VAL A 353 44.77 -20.79 -22.35
C VAL A 353 43.69 -21.69 -22.91
N ILE A 354 43.97 -23.00 -23.04
CA ILE A 354 42.99 -24.02 -23.44
C ILE A 354 42.69 -24.90 -22.22
N GLN A 355 41.42 -25.02 -21.85
CA GLN A 355 40.91 -25.86 -20.76
C GLN A 355 40.04 -26.98 -21.33
N ASP A 356 40.11 -28.16 -20.71
CA ASP A 356 39.13 -29.21 -20.97
C ASP A 356 37.78 -28.87 -20.33
N GLY A 357 36.68 -29.19 -21.00
CA GLY A 357 35.32 -28.90 -20.51
C GLY A 357 34.45 -30.14 -20.35
N ALA A 358 33.32 -29.97 -19.66
CA ALA A 358 32.21 -30.93 -19.64
C ALA A 358 30.93 -30.28 -20.21
N ILE A 359 30.09 -31.09 -20.82
CA ILE A 359 28.73 -30.74 -21.25
C ILE A 359 27.80 -31.03 -20.06
N PRO A 360 27.22 -30.01 -19.40
CA PRO A 360 26.33 -30.23 -18.28
C PRO A 360 25.10 -31.04 -18.70
N GLU A 361 24.61 -31.90 -17.81
CA GLU A 361 23.48 -32.78 -18.07
C GLU A 361 22.25 -32.01 -18.58
N ALA A 362 21.92 -30.90 -17.93
CA ALA A 362 20.76 -30.07 -18.29
C ALA A 362 20.84 -29.49 -19.71
N LEU A 363 22.04 -29.28 -20.27
CA LEU A 363 22.25 -28.67 -21.59
C LEU A 363 22.61 -29.68 -22.68
N ALA A 364 22.82 -30.95 -22.33
CA ALA A 364 23.23 -31.99 -23.26
C ALA A 364 22.30 -32.13 -24.50
N PRO A 365 20.95 -32.07 -24.39
CA PRO A 365 20.07 -32.15 -25.56
C PRO A 365 20.23 -30.99 -26.55
N VAL A 366 20.49 -29.77 -26.04
CA VAL A 366 20.66 -28.57 -26.87
C VAL A 366 22.00 -28.61 -27.60
N ILE A 367 23.06 -28.94 -26.86
CA ILE A 367 24.42 -29.02 -27.42
C ILE A 367 24.47 -30.15 -28.47
N GLN A 368 23.78 -31.28 -28.25
CA GLN A 368 23.63 -32.31 -29.27
C GLN A 368 23.01 -31.76 -30.58
N GLY A 369 21.91 -31.01 -30.47
CA GLY A 369 21.26 -30.38 -31.62
C GLY A 369 22.17 -29.40 -32.37
N LEU A 370 22.95 -28.58 -31.65
CA LEU A 370 23.94 -27.66 -32.23
C LEU A 370 25.01 -28.42 -33.03
N LEU A 371 25.61 -29.45 -32.42
CA LEU A 371 26.71 -30.22 -33.02
C LEU A 371 26.25 -30.99 -34.28
N GLU A 372 25.03 -31.52 -34.28
CA GLU A 372 24.51 -32.31 -35.41
C GLU A 372 24.05 -31.44 -36.60
N THR A 373 23.58 -30.21 -36.37
CA THR A 373 23.12 -29.28 -37.42
C THR A 373 24.27 -28.59 -38.16
N GLN A 374 25.32 -28.17 -37.44
CA GLN A 374 26.49 -27.53 -38.07
C GLN A 374 27.35 -28.53 -38.86
N THR A 375 27.33 -29.82 -38.48
CA THR A 375 28.14 -30.83 -39.15
C THR A 375 27.56 -31.31 -40.49
N THR A 376 26.25 -31.12 -40.73
CA THR A 376 25.60 -31.35 -42.04
C THR A 376 25.88 -30.26 -43.08
N ALA A 377 26.33 -29.07 -42.67
CA ALA A 377 26.54 -27.91 -43.55
C ALA A 377 27.98 -27.76 -44.08
N VAL A 378 28.95 -28.53 -43.56
CA VAL A 378 30.39 -28.40 -43.91
C VAL A 378 30.90 -29.68 -44.58
N PRO A 379 31.39 -29.66 -45.85
CA PRO A 379 31.94 -30.83 -46.54
C PRO A 379 33.18 -31.37 -45.82
N SER A 380 33.30 -32.69 -45.65
CA SER A 380 34.45 -33.31 -44.96
C SER A 380 35.57 -33.73 -45.93
N GLN A 381 36.84 -33.57 -45.52
CA GLN A 381 38.00 -34.21 -46.17
C GLN A 381 38.26 -35.64 -45.64
N VAL A 382 37.61 -36.04 -44.53
CA VAL A 382 37.68 -37.40 -43.96
C VAL A 382 36.56 -38.27 -44.53
N PRO A 383 36.83 -39.51 -45.02
CA PRO A 383 35.80 -40.39 -45.55
C PRO A 383 34.72 -40.72 -44.51
N ASN A 384 33.46 -40.41 -44.81
CA ASN A 384 32.31 -40.76 -43.96
C ASN A 384 32.20 -42.27 -43.80
N THR A 385 32.73 -42.81 -42.71
CA THR A 385 32.65 -44.24 -42.39
C THR A 385 31.24 -44.55 -41.87
N THR A 386 30.65 -45.70 -42.26
CA THR A 386 29.32 -46.20 -41.81
C THR A 386 29.11 -46.15 -40.29
N ARG A 387 30.20 -46.23 -39.51
CA ARG A 387 30.25 -46.08 -38.05
C ARG A 387 29.77 -44.71 -37.55
N ASN A 388 30.06 -43.63 -38.27
CA ASN A 388 29.69 -42.26 -37.88
C ASN A 388 28.19 -42.01 -38.06
N LEU A 389 27.56 -42.63 -39.07
CA LEU A 389 26.11 -42.59 -39.27
C LEU A 389 25.37 -43.38 -38.18
N LEU A 390 25.91 -44.55 -37.80
CA LEU A 390 25.34 -45.41 -36.75
C LEU A 390 25.41 -44.77 -35.35
N ALA A 391 26.50 -44.04 -35.05
CA ALA A 391 26.68 -43.30 -33.80
C ALA A 391 25.67 -42.16 -33.64
N ARG A 392 25.33 -41.47 -34.74
CA ARG A 392 24.28 -40.43 -34.79
C ARG A 392 22.89 -41.00 -34.54
N LEU A 393 22.53 -42.09 -35.23
CA LEU A 393 21.25 -42.77 -35.02
C LEU A 393 21.07 -43.28 -33.58
N LYS A 394 22.14 -43.79 -32.95
CA LYS A 394 22.11 -44.25 -31.55
C LYS A 394 21.89 -43.12 -30.55
N ALA A 395 22.50 -41.95 -30.75
CA ALA A 395 22.29 -40.79 -29.86
C ALA A 395 20.86 -40.23 -29.98
N TRP A 396 20.22 -40.38 -31.14
CA TRP A 396 18.84 -39.96 -31.38
C TRP A 396 17.79 -40.92 -30.76
N ILE A 397 18.06 -42.24 -30.79
CA ILE A 397 17.13 -43.27 -30.30
C ILE A 397 17.31 -43.56 -28.79
N LEU A 398 18.54 -43.50 -28.28
CA LEU A 398 18.90 -43.93 -26.93
C LEU A 398 19.39 -42.77 -26.02
N GLY A 399 19.32 -41.53 -26.50
CA GLY A 399 19.73 -40.32 -25.76
C GLY A 399 21.24 -40.01 -25.78
N PRO A 400 21.66 -38.85 -25.22
CA PRO A 400 23.04 -38.36 -25.27
C PRO A 400 24.05 -39.26 -24.53
N TYR A 401 23.56 -40.09 -23.60
CA TYR A 401 24.34 -41.05 -22.82
C TYR A 401 24.56 -42.40 -23.51
N ALA A 402 24.03 -42.60 -24.72
CA ALA A 402 24.15 -43.85 -25.45
C ALA A 402 25.63 -44.26 -25.60
N LYS A 403 25.96 -45.51 -25.22
CA LYS A 403 27.32 -46.05 -25.35
C LYS A 403 27.70 -46.10 -26.84
N GLY A 404 28.69 -45.28 -27.22
CA GLY A 404 29.11 -45.11 -28.61
C GLY A 404 28.26 -44.11 -29.43
N GLY A 405 27.41 -43.30 -28.77
CA GLY A 405 26.75 -42.14 -29.38
C GLY A 405 27.71 -40.99 -29.66
N SER A 406 27.33 -40.09 -30.57
CA SER A 406 28.15 -38.96 -31.05
C SER A 406 28.57 -37.98 -29.94
N VAL A 407 27.66 -37.66 -29.01
CA VAL A 407 27.91 -36.72 -27.89
C VAL A 407 28.92 -37.28 -26.87
N ASN A 408 28.81 -38.56 -26.52
CA ASN A 408 29.73 -39.24 -25.60
C ASN A 408 31.16 -39.43 -26.17
N ARG A 409 31.32 -39.20 -27.48
CA ARG A 409 32.58 -39.19 -28.24
C ARG A 409 33.10 -37.76 -28.48
N THR A 410 32.63 -36.77 -27.72
CA THR A 410 32.99 -35.36 -27.91
C THR A 410 33.89 -34.84 -26.78
N LEU A 411 34.98 -34.16 -27.12
CA LEU A 411 35.80 -33.38 -26.18
C LEU A 411 35.41 -31.89 -26.29
N VAL A 412 35.34 -31.20 -25.15
CA VAL A 412 35.01 -29.78 -25.09
C VAL A 412 36.29 -28.99 -24.83
N PHE A 413 36.50 -27.92 -25.60
CA PHE A 413 37.58 -26.95 -25.42
C PHE A 413 37.01 -25.60 -25.01
N LEU A 414 37.50 -25.08 -23.88
CA LEU A 414 37.23 -23.74 -23.40
C LEU A 414 38.52 -22.95 -23.55
N THR A 415 38.51 -21.93 -24.40
CA THR A 415 39.71 -21.11 -24.66
C THR A 415 39.47 -19.68 -24.21
N MET A 416 40.47 -19.09 -23.54
CA MET A 416 40.51 -17.66 -23.24
C MET A 416 41.74 -17.04 -23.89
N SER A 417 41.59 -15.84 -24.43
CA SER A 417 42.66 -15.10 -25.10
C SER A 417 42.40 -13.59 -24.99
N HIS A 418 42.87 -12.81 -25.96
CA HIS A 418 42.71 -11.36 -25.98
C HIS A 418 41.90 -10.91 -27.21
N ASP A 419 40.92 -10.05 -26.99
CA ASP A 419 40.26 -9.27 -28.04
C ASP A 419 40.79 -7.83 -28.07
N GLU A 420 40.25 -6.99 -28.96
CA GLU A 420 40.72 -5.62 -29.14
C GLU A 420 40.16 -4.64 -28.08
N ASN A 421 39.33 -5.11 -27.13
CA ASN A 421 38.60 -4.30 -26.16
C ASN A 421 37.76 -3.19 -26.83
N GLU A 422 37.16 -3.44 -27.99
CA GLU A 422 36.35 -2.44 -28.71
C GLU A 422 34.84 -2.64 -28.56
N GLY A 423 34.42 -3.51 -27.63
CA GLY A 423 33.02 -3.65 -27.27
C GLY A 423 32.46 -2.35 -26.68
N LYS A 424 31.20 -2.07 -26.99
CA LYS A 424 30.45 -0.94 -26.46
C LYS A 424 29.11 -1.39 -25.89
N MET A 425 28.76 -0.80 -24.76
CA MET A 425 27.47 -0.88 -24.12
C MET A 425 26.78 0.47 -24.28
N LEU A 426 25.64 0.47 -24.96
CA LEU A 426 24.82 1.65 -25.19
C LEU A 426 23.46 1.45 -24.55
N LEU A 427 22.81 2.55 -24.18
CA LEU A 427 21.45 2.52 -23.66
C LEU A 427 20.47 2.93 -24.77
N GLU A 428 19.72 1.97 -25.30
CA GLU A 428 18.66 2.19 -26.31
C GLU A 428 17.30 2.13 -25.62
N GLY A 429 16.60 3.28 -25.53
CA GLY A 429 15.40 3.36 -24.70
C GLY A 429 15.76 3.20 -23.23
N ASP A 430 15.32 2.12 -22.58
CA ASP A 430 15.70 1.75 -21.21
C ASP A 430 16.43 0.40 -21.12
N ALA A 431 16.84 -0.16 -22.27
CA ALA A 431 17.53 -1.44 -22.34
C ALA A 431 18.97 -1.27 -22.85
N VAL A 432 19.88 -2.08 -22.33
CA VAL A 432 21.26 -2.12 -22.83
C VAL A 432 21.33 -2.85 -24.16
N SER A 433 22.05 -2.22 -25.09
CA SER A 433 22.45 -2.74 -26.39
C SER A 433 23.96 -2.99 -26.37
N LEU A 434 24.37 -4.18 -26.81
CA LEU A 434 25.77 -4.58 -26.89
C LEU A 434 26.23 -4.54 -28.35
N GLN A 435 27.30 -3.81 -28.63
CA GLN A 435 27.87 -3.67 -29.97
C GLN A 435 29.35 -4.04 -29.96
N TRP A 436 29.76 -4.85 -30.93
CA TRP A 436 31.15 -5.29 -31.09
C TRP A 436 31.64 -4.91 -32.48
N SER A 437 32.66 -4.05 -32.59
CA SER A 437 33.31 -3.72 -33.87
C SER A 437 34.15 -4.86 -34.44
N GLY A 438 34.56 -5.81 -33.60
CA GLY A 438 35.28 -7.02 -33.98
C GLY A 438 35.45 -7.99 -32.80
N ILE A 439 35.47 -9.29 -33.10
CA ILE A 439 35.59 -10.37 -32.11
C ILE A 439 36.99 -10.99 -32.23
N GLY A 440 37.98 -10.27 -31.70
CA GLY A 440 39.39 -10.67 -31.72
C GLY A 440 40.05 -10.60 -33.11
N SER A 441 41.39 -10.60 -33.11
CA SER A 441 42.18 -10.61 -34.35
C SER A 441 42.03 -11.94 -35.08
N GLN A 442 41.68 -11.90 -36.38
CA GLN A 442 41.58 -13.09 -37.24
C GLN A 442 42.84 -13.97 -37.19
N LYS A 443 44.02 -13.34 -37.06
CA LYS A 443 45.30 -14.04 -36.97
C LYS A 443 45.44 -14.82 -35.66
N ARG A 444 44.99 -14.26 -34.53
CA ARG A 444 45.03 -14.94 -33.23
C ARG A 444 44.06 -16.10 -33.19
N SER A 445 42.83 -15.88 -33.65
CA SER A 445 41.83 -16.93 -33.75
C SER A 445 42.31 -18.08 -34.65
N ALA A 446 42.95 -17.79 -35.79
CA ALA A 446 43.50 -18.81 -36.68
C ALA A 446 44.61 -19.65 -36.03
N ASN A 447 45.47 -19.05 -35.20
CA ASN A 447 46.50 -19.77 -34.46
C ASN A 447 45.87 -20.75 -33.45
N ILE A 448 44.91 -20.28 -32.66
CA ILE A 448 44.17 -21.13 -31.70
C ILE A 448 43.46 -22.26 -32.45
N ASP A 449 42.78 -21.93 -33.54
CA ASP A 449 42.07 -22.90 -34.38
C ASP A 449 42.98 -23.99 -34.92
N SER A 450 44.22 -23.65 -35.30
CA SER A 450 45.17 -24.63 -35.83
C SER A 450 45.52 -25.69 -34.79
N VAL A 451 45.72 -25.29 -33.53
CA VAL A 451 46.01 -26.20 -32.42
C VAL A 451 44.79 -27.06 -32.10
N LEU A 452 43.59 -26.45 -32.02
CA LEU A 452 42.35 -27.18 -31.76
C LEU A 452 42.00 -28.16 -32.89
N LEU A 453 42.29 -27.79 -34.14
CA LEU A 453 42.09 -28.66 -35.30
C LEU A 453 43.02 -29.86 -35.25
N GLU A 454 44.31 -29.65 -34.96
CA GLU A 454 45.30 -30.73 -34.85
C GLU A 454 44.93 -31.72 -33.72
N MET A 455 44.56 -31.21 -32.54
CA MET A 455 44.02 -32.05 -31.44
C MET A 455 42.77 -32.84 -31.88
N THR A 456 41.90 -32.23 -32.69
CA THR A 456 40.65 -32.87 -33.14
C THR A 456 40.89 -33.94 -34.20
N GLU A 457 41.81 -33.69 -35.14
CA GLU A 457 42.19 -34.63 -36.20
C GLU A 457 42.91 -35.86 -35.63
N ASN A 458 43.81 -35.66 -34.65
CA ASN A 458 44.47 -36.75 -33.93
C ASN A 458 43.46 -37.67 -33.20
N LEU A 459 42.32 -37.13 -32.78
CA LEU A 459 41.21 -37.89 -32.19
C LEU A 459 40.26 -38.50 -33.23
N GLY A 460 40.43 -38.16 -34.52
CA GLY A 460 39.54 -38.55 -35.62
C GLY A 460 38.14 -37.93 -35.53
N GLY A 461 38.02 -36.76 -34.88
CA GLY A 461 36.78 -35.99 -34.75
C GLY A 461 36.65 -34.89 -35.80
N LYS A 462 35.58 -34.10 -35.70
CA LYS A 462 35.36 -32.88 -36.49
C LYS A 462 35.33 -31.67 -35.56
N LEU A 463 36.12 -30.64 -35.85
CA LEU A 463 36.11 -29.41 -35.05
C LEU A 463 34.81 -28.66 -35.31
N VAL A 464 34.06 -28.37 -34.25
CA VAL A 464 32.81 -27.60 -34.29
C VAL A 464 32.95 -26.43 -33.32
N LYS A 465 32.65 -25.21 -33.77
CA LYS A 465 32.69 -24.02 -32.92
C LYS A 465 31.29 -23.60 -32.54
N ALA A 466 31.11 -23.24 -31.26
CA ALA A 466 29.87 -22.64 -30.82
C ALA A 466 29.65 -21.25 -31.44
N PRO A 467 28.40 -20.75 -31.48
CA PRO A 467 28.12 -19.34 -31.74
C PRO A 467 28.96 -18.44 -30.83
N CYS A 468 29.28 -17.23 -31.29
CA CYS A 468 30.13 -16.33 -30.52
C CYS A 468 29.42 -15.88 -29.24
N ILE A 469 29.90 -16.39 -28.12
CA ILE A 469 29.37 -16.13 -26.78
C ILE A 469 30.53 -15.98 -25.81
N THR A 470 30.42 -15.03 -24.88
CA THR A 470 31.34 -14.86 -23.77
C THR A 470 30.65 -15.17 -22.44
N VAL A 471 31.38 -15.81 -21.53
CA VAL A 471 31.00 -16.01 -20.13
C VAL A 471 31.86 -15.16 -19.19
N HIS A 472 32.83 -14.43 -19.74
CA HIS A 472 33.73 -13.54 -19.04
C HIS A 472 33.65 -12.10 -19.59
N PRO A 473 32.48 -11.44 -19.54
CA PRO A 473 32.38 -10.03 -19.89
C PRO A 473 33.17 -9.17 -18.90
N LEU A 474 34.03 -8.28 -19.41
CA LEU A 474 34.83 -7.34 -18.61
C LEU A 474 34.76 -5.92 -19.22
N GLY A 475 34.93 -4.90 -18.40
CA GLY A 475 34.94 -3.50 -18.83
C GLY A 475 33.56 -2.82 -18.89
N GLY A 476 33.53 -1.61 -19.44
CA GLY A 476 32.34 -0.73 -19.43
C GLY A 476 32.42 0.40 -18.40
N ALA A 477 32.96 0.13 -17.21
CA ALA A 477 33.27 1.15 -16.18
C ALA A 477 34.75 1.11 -15.80
N VAL A 478 35.63 1.09 -16.80
CA VAL A 478 37.06 0.76 -16.66
C VAL A 478 37.84 1.70 -15.74
N MET A 479 38.83 1.16 -15.04
CA MET A 479 39.84 1.95 -14.32
C MET A 479 40.61 2.87 -15.27
N SER A 480 40.88 4.08 -14.81
CA SER A 480 41.66 5.07 -15.55
C SER A 480 43.15 4.74 -15.54
N ASN A 481 43.76 4.80 -16.71
CA ASN A 481 45.20 4.60 -16.88
C ASN A 481 46.05 5.84 -16.58
N ASP A 482 45.43 7.03 -16.50
CA ASP A 482 46.09 8.31 -16.26
C ASP A 482 45.60 9.01 -14.98
N GLY A 483 44.68 8.38 -14.24
CA GLY A 483 44.10 8.93 -13.01
C GLY A 483 42.98 9.95 -13.25
N THR A 484 42.57 10.18 -14.51
CA THR A 484 41.52 11.13 -14.87
C THR A 484 40.32 10.47 -15.53
N SER A 485 39.20 11.19 -15.59
CA SER A 485 37.98 10.76 -16.28
C SER A 485 38.13 10.61 -17.80
N LEU A 486 39.25 11.03 -18.41
CA LEU A 486 39.54 10.82 -19.83
C LEU A 486 40.28 9.51 -20.09
N GLY A 487 41.03 9.01 -19.10
CA GLY A 487 41.71 7.72 -19.15
C GLY A 487 40.82 6.53 -18.76
N GLY A 488 39.73 6.76 -18.02
CA GLY A 488 38.74 5.75 -17.60
C GLY A 488 37.51 6.33 -16.91
N VAL A 489 36.66 5.44 -16.37
CA VAL A 489 35.39 5.76 -15.70
C VAL A 489 35.54 5.82 -14.18
N VAL A 490 36.46 5.01 -13.65
CA VAL A 490 36.76 4.97 -12.21
C VAL A 490 38.25 5.22 -11.96
N ASN A 491 38.59 5.75 -10.79
CA ASN A 491 39.99 5.88 -10.37
C ASN A 491 40.59 4.50 -10.00
N HIS A 492 41.86 4.47 -9.58
CA HIS A 492 42.52 3.21 -9.21
C HIS A 492 41.89 2.51 -8.00
N CYS A 493 41.06 3.18 -7.20
CA CYS A 493 40.30 2.60 -6.07
C CYS A 493 38.92 2.08 -6.48
N GLY A 494 38.53 2.23 -7.74
CA GLY A 494 37.18 1.91 -8.22
C GLY A 494 36.16 3.03 -7.99
N GLN A 495 36.54 4.21 -7.49
CA GLN A 495 35.61 5.33 -7.29
C GLN A 495 35.25 5.99 -8.63
N VAL A 496 33.96 6.23 -8.85
CA VAL A 496 33.43 6.81 -10.11
C VAL A 496 33.79 8.30 -10.20
N PHE A 497 34.31 8.74 -11.36
CA PHE A 497 34.59 10.17 -11.60
C PHE A 497 33.29 10.99 -11.75
N ASP A 498 33.24 12.16 -11.10
CA ASP A 498 32.08 13.09 -11.18
C ASP A 498 32.15 13.94 -12.46
N ARG A 499 33.32 14.53 -12.77
CA ARG A 499 33.48 15.43 -13.92
C ARG A 499 34.82 15.24 -14.61
N ARG A 500 35.05 16.02 -15.68
CA ARG A 500 36.36 16.09 -16.36
C ARG A 500 37.44 16.47 -15.34
N GLY A 501 38.40 15.57 -15.12
CA GLY A 501 39.48 15.75 -14.15
C GLY A 501 39.71 14.48 -13.35
N ASP A 502 40.24 14.64 -12.13
CA ASP A 502 40.58 13.61 -11.15
C ASP A 502 39.55 13.48 -9.99
N GLU A 503 38.54 14.35 -9.97
CA GLU A 503 37.52 14.36 -8.92
C GLU A 503 36.52 13.20 -9.04
N VAL A 504 36.26 12.55 -7.91
CA VAL A 504 35.38 11.37 -7.80
C VAL A 504 34.16 11.63 -6.92
N TYR A 505 33.11 10.84 -7.12
CA TYR A 505 32.01 10.72 -6.17
C TYR A 505 32.50 10.01 -4.92
N GLU A 506 32.67 10.75 -3.83
CA GLU A 506 32.95 10.21 -2.51
C GLU A 506 31.82 9.24 -2.10
N GLY A 507 32.04 7.94 -2.28
CA GLY A 507 31.09 6.88 -1.92
C GLY A 507 30.40 6.14 -3.06
N ILE A 508 30.71 6.34 -4.36
CA ILE A 508 30.27 5.40 -5.41
C ILE A 508 31.49 4.60 -5.90
N VAL A 509 31.51 3.29 -5.68
CA VAL A 509 32.67 2.43 -5.94
C VAL A 509 32.29 1.21 -6.78
N CYS A 510 32.90 1.02 -7.94
CA CYS A 510 32.79 -0.19 -8.75
C CYS A 510 33.78 -1.25 -8.25
N VAL A 511 33.29 -2.44 -7.90
CA VAL A 511 34.09 -3.53 -7.33
C VAL A 511 34.01 -4.84 -8.13
N ASP A 512 33.48 -4.79 -9.35
CA ASP A 512 33.30 -5.97 -10.20
C ASP A 512 34.10 -5.88 -11.53
N GLY A 513 33.82 -6.82 -12.43
CA GLY A 513 34.47 -6.91 -13.74
C GLY A 513 34.31 -5.68 -14.64
N SER A 514 33.36 -4.77 -14.35
CA SER A 514 33.21 -3.51 -15.10
C SER A 514 34.44 -2.61 -14.99
N SER A 515 35.16 -2.69 -13.86
CA SER A 515 36.34 -1.88 -13.55
C SER A 515 37.62 -2.34 -14.26
N ILE A 516 37.62 -3.56 -14.82
CA ILE A 516 38.82 -4.15 -15.42
C ILE A 516 39.05 -3.53 -16.82
N PRO A 517 40.24 -2.95 -17.10
CA PRO A 517 40.44 -2.12 -18.29
C PRO A 517 40.70 -2.88 -19.60
N THR A 518 40.94 -4.20 -19.54
CA THR A 518 41.31 -5.01 -20.70
C THR A 518 41.01 -6.50 -20.47
N SER A 519 40.96 -7.29 -21.55
CA SER A 519 40.97 -8.76 -21.49
C SER A 519 42.14 -9.31 -20.66
N LEU A 520 41.86 -10.30 -19.81
CA LEU A 520 42.82 -10.96 -18.93
C LEU A 520 43.49 -12.19 -19.56
N GLY A 521 42.84 -12.80 -20.56
CA GLY A 521 43.32 -14.04 -21.18
C GLY A 521 43.20 -15.29 -20.28
N VAL A 522 42.51 -15.17 -19.14
CA VAL A 522 42.19 -16.24 -18.19
C VAL A 522 40.85 -15.99 -17.51
N ASN A 523 40.34 -16.99 -16.79
CA ASN A 523 39.15 -16.87 -15.96
C ASN A 523 39.30 -15.70 -14.97
N PRO A 524 38.34 -14.76 -14.91
CA PRO A 524 38.55 -13.47 -14.26
C PRO A 524 38.28 -13.45 -12.75
N CYS A 525 37.74 -14.53 -12.16
CA CYS A 525 37.21 -14.47 -10.79
C CYS A 525 38.26 -14.08 -9.75
N ALA A 526 39.49 -14.62 -9.86
CA ALA A 526 40.58 -14.30 -8.94
C ALA A 526 40.91 -12.81 -8.96
N THR A 527 41.08 -12.23 -10.15
CA THR A 527 41.37 -10.81 -10.33
C THR A 527 40.24 -9.91 -9.87
N ILE A 528 38.98 -10.27 -10.18
CA ILE A 528 37.81 -9.52 -9.71
C ILE A 528 37.79 -9.50 -8.17
N THR A 529 37.96 -10.65 -7.52
CA THR A 529 37.97 -10.73 -6.06
C THR A 529 39.14 -9.96 -5.45
N ALA A 530 40.35 -10.07 -6.01
CA ALA A 530 41.53 -9.35 -5.52
C ALA A 530 41.40 -7.83 -5.66
N LEU A 531 40.86 -7.34 -6.78
CA LEU A 531 40.59 -5.91 -6.98
C LEU A 531 39.48 -5.40 -6.08
N ALA A 532 38.43 -6.20 -5.83
CA ALA A 532 37.39 -5.85 -4.87
C ALA A 532 37.95 -5.73 -3.44
N GLU A 533 38.79 -6.68 -3.03
CA GLU A 533 39.49 -6.66 -1.74
C GLU A 533 40.38 -5.42 -1.61
N ARG A 534 41.11 -5.07 -2.67
CA ARG A 534 41.93 -3.85 -2.73
C ARG A 534 41.09 -2.58 -2.62
N SER A 535 40.03 -2.49 -3.41
CA SER A 535 39.15 -1.32 -3.45
C SER A 535 38.47 -1.08 -2.10
N CYS A 536 37.96 -2.16 -1.48
CA CYS A 536 37.39 -2.08 -0.13
C CYS A 536 38.42 -1.65 0.91
N ASP A 537 39.63 -2.23 0.90
CA ASP A 537 40.70 -1.86 1.84
C ASP A 537 41.12 -0.39 1.71
N LEU A 538 41.22 0.13 0.48
CA LEU A 538 41.58 1.53 0.23
C LEU A 538 40.47 2.50 0.65
N VAL A 539 39.22 2.23 0.27
CA VAL A 539 38.06 3.07 0.63
C VAL A 539 37.82 3.05 2.14
N MET A 540 38.02 1.91 2.80
CA MET A 540 37.94 1.81 4.26
C MET A 540 39.03 2.65 4.94
N LYS A 541 40.28 2.59 4.45
CA LYS A 541 41.37 3.42 4.99
C LYS A 541 41.09 4.91 4.84
N GLU A 542 40.61 5.33 3.67
CA GLU A 542 40.21 6.72 3.41
C GLU A 542 39.14 7.19 4.40
N ARG A 543 38.20 6.31 4.77
CA ARG A 543 37.09 6.59 5.67
C ARG A 543 37.37 6.30 7.16
N GLY A 544 38.59 5.84 7.50
CA GLY A 544 38.96 5.46 8.86
C GLY A 544 38.19 4.25 9.40
N TRP A 545 37.78 3.33 8.54
CA TRP A 545 37.06 2.10 8.89
C TRP A 545 38.03 0.92 9.02
N THR A 546 37.81 0.07 10.02
CA THR A 546 38.64 -1.13 10.28
C THR A 546 37.76 -2.37 10.31
N ALA A 547 38.08 -3.36 9.47
CA ALA A 547 37.38 -4.65 9.49
C ALA A 547 37.93 -5.56 10.58
N ASP A 548 37.04 -6.26 11.28
CA ASP A 548 37.38 -7.41 12.09
C ASP A 548 37.74 -8.59 11.18
N ASP A 549 38.98 -9.10 11.26
CA ASP A 549 39.47 -10.24 10.46
C ASP A 549 39.32 -11.61 11.17
N THR A 550 38.66 -11.67 12.33
CA THR A 550 38.42 -12.93 13.06
C THR A 550 37.64 -13.95 12.23
N SER A 551 38.06 -15.22 12.29
CA SER A 551 37.32 -16.31 11.64
C SER A 551 35.94 -16.47 12.27
N ASN A 552 34.96 -16.89 11.50
CA ASN A 552 33.68 -17.33 12.08
C ASN A 552 33.86 -18.73 12.67
N ASP A 553 33.08 -19.06 13.70
CA ASP A 553 32.94 -20.43 14.20
C ASP A 553 32.20 -21.31 13.17
N LYS A 554 32.02 -22.60 13.48
CA LYS A 554 31.21 -23.48 12.64
C LYS A 554 29.77 -22.95 12.55
N LEU A 555 29.27 -22.79 11.34
CA LEU A 555 27.93 -22.30 11.03
C LEU A 555 27.13 -23.37 10.27
N ASP A 556 25.84 -23.43 10.56
CA ASP A 556 24.86 -24.13 9.74
C ASP A 556 23.73 -23.15 9.37
N PRO A 557 23.79 -22.49 8.20
CA PRO A 557 22.86 -21.43 7.82
C PRO A 557 21.43 -21.93 7.56
N LEU A 558 21.21 -23.25 7.56
CA LEU A 558 19.90 -23.89 7.43
C LEU A 558 19.30 -24.29 8.80
N ASP A 559 20.01 -24.05 9.90
CA ASP A 559 19.54 -24.28 11.27
C ASP A 559 18.98 -22.99 11.88
N ASP A 560 17.68 -22.96 12.17
CA ASP A 560 16.94 -21.83 12.75
C ASP A 560 17.54 -21.32 14.09
N THR A 561 18.38 -22.11 14.77
CA THR A 561 19.04 -21.71 16.03
C THR A 561 20.27 -20.82 15.82
N THR A 562 20.79 -20.71 14.59
CA THR A 562 21.93 -19.83 14.24
C THR A 562 21.48 -18.39 13.99
N LEU A 563 21.04 -17.71 15.05
CA LEU A 563 20.74 -16.28 14.99
C LEU A 563 22.02 -15.45 14.77
N PRO A 564 22.01 -14.44 13.85
CA PRO A 564 23.10 -13.48 13.65
C PRO A 564 23.64 -12.91 14.97
N ILE A 565 24.95 -12.68 15.04
CA ILE A 565 25.65 -12.20 16.26
C ILE A 565 25.03 -10.90 16.83
N LEU A 566 24.44 -10.05 15.97
CA LEU A 566 23.75 -8.81 16.36
C LEU A 566 22.38 -9.01 17.03
N LEU A 567 21.73 -10.17 16.87
CA LEU A 567 20.47 -10.48 17.58
C LEU A 567 20.71 -10.94 19.02
N LYS A 568 21.97 -11.25 19.40
CA LYS A 568 22.32 -11.65 20.78
C LYS A 568 22.55 -10.46 21.73
N THR A 569 22.68 -9.21 21.25
CA THR A 569 23.17 -8.08 22.06
C THR A 569 22.24 -6.89 22.27
N GLY A 570 20.98 -6.88 21.80
CA GLY A 570 19.98 -5.99 22.43
C GLY A 570 18.83 -5.50 21.56
N LYS A 571 17.63 -5.57 22.15
CA LYS A 571 16.46 -4.68 21.94
C LYS A 571 16.15 -4.29 20.48
N ARG A 572 15.94 -5.27 19.61
CA ARG A 572 15.04 -5.15 18.45
C ARG A 572 14.69 -6.57 18.00
N LEU A 573 13.41 -6.85 17.76
CA LEU A 573 12.78 -8.13 17.40
C LEU A 573 12.20 -9.03 18.53
N ALA A 574 11.99 -8.53 19.74
CA ALA A 574 11.10 -9.19 20.70
C ALA A 574 9.59 -8.90 20.45
N LEU A 575 9.23 -8.24 19.35
CA LEU A 575 7.85 -7.83 19.03
C LEU A 575 7.28 -8.39 17.72
N ASP A 576 8.08 -9.05 16.86
CA ASP A 576 7.59 -9.55 15.56
C ASP A 576 7.88 -11.04 15.29
N MET A 577 8.73 -11.71 16.07
CA MET A 577 9.05 -13.14 15.85
C MET A 577 8.23 -14.11 16.71
N SER A 578 7.38 -13.63 17.63
CA SER A 578 6.53 -14.49 18.46
C SER A 578 5.14 -14.78 17.86
N ASN A 579 4.83 -14.26 16.65
CA ASN A 579 3.47 -14.27 16.08
C ASN A 579 3.35 -14.95 14.70
N ASP A 580 4.33 -15.71 14.24
CA ASP A 580 4.21 -16.52 13.01
C ASP A 580 3.18 -17.67 13.11
N SER A 581 2.52 -17.82 14.26
CA SER A 581 1.35 -18.68 14.45
C SER A 581 0.01 -18.01 14.11
N ILE A 582 -0.02 -16.71 13.78
CA ILE A 582 -1.26 -15.99 13.47
C ILE A 582 -1.56 -16.10 11.97
N GLU A 583 -2.70 -16.70 11.66
CA GLU A 583 -3.25 -16.81 10.31
C GLU A 583 -3.41 -15.43 9.64
N GLY A 584 -2.92 -15.29 8.40
CA GLY A 584 -2.95 -14.02 7.67
C GLY A 584 -2.80 -14.17 6.15
N VAL A 585 -3.25 -13.15 5.41
CA VAL A 585 -3.10 -13.08 3.95
C VAL A 585 -2.39 -11.80 3.52
N GLN A 586 -1.62 -11.87 2.45
CA GLN A 586 -1.01 -10.73 1.79
C GLN A 586 -1.66 -10.49 0.43
N PHE A 587 -1.91 -9.23 0.10
CA PHE A 587 -2.36 -8.81 -1.23
C PHE A 587 -1.72 -7.50 -1.66
N GLU A 588 -1.77 -7.20 -2.95
CA GLU A 588 -1.27 -5.99 -3.56
C GLU A 588 -2.43 -5.15 -4.10
N GLU A 589 -2.45 -3.87 -3.75
CA GLU A 589 -3.48 -2.91 -4.16
C GLU A 589 -2.84 -1.76 -4.94
N THR A 590 -3.53 -1.27 -5.98
CA THR A 590 -3.09 -0.08 -6.73
C THR A 590 -4.27 0.82 -7.01
N MET A 591 -4.20 2.04 -6.48
CA MET A 591 -5.23 3.06 -6.65
C MET A 591 -4.64 4.26 -7.38
N ARG A 592 -5.45 4.88 -8.25
CA ARG A 592 -5.05 6.02 -9.09
C ARG A 592 -6.13 7.07 -9.08
N GLY A 593 -5.74 8.34 -9.08
CA GLY A 593 -6.69 9.44 -9.13
C GLY A 593 -5.98 10.77 -9.14
N HIS A 594 -6.59 11.76 -8.50
CA HIS A 594 -6.09 13.13 -8.49
C HIS A 594 -6.16 13.70 -7.08
N VAL A 595 -5.11 14.41 -6.70
CA VAL A 595 -4.98 15.04 -5.38
C VAL A 595 -4.60 16.49 -5.58
N HIS A 596 -5.40 17.39 -5.01
CA HIS A 596 -5.13 18.82 -4.93
C HIS A 596 -4.14 19.07 -3.80
N ILE A 597 -3.14 19.92 -4.05
CA ILE A 597 -2.14 20.29 -3.05
C ILE A 597 -2.48 21.70 -2.56
N GLY A 598 -2.88 21.80 -1.29
CA GLY A 598 -3.46 22.99 -0.66
C GLY A 598 -4.36 22.64 0.52
N ASN A 599 -4.73 23.64 1.31
CA ASN A 599 -5.61 23.52 2.47
C ASN A 599 -6.89 24.37 2.34
N ASP A 600 -7.15 24.91 1.15
CA ASP A 600 -8.22 25.85 0.84
C ASP A 600 -9.54 25.17 0.48
N ILE A 601 -9.51 23.88 0.13
CA ILE A 601 -10.67 23.11 -0.32
C ILE A 601 -10.84 21.90 0.60
N SER A 602 -11.97 21.86 1.31
CA SER A 602 -12.34 20.75 2.19
C SER A 602 -13.17 19.66 1.51
N ASP A 603 -13.82 19.96 0.39
CA ASP A 603 -14.66 19.01 -0.35
C ASP A 603 -13.81 18.15 -1.31
N PHE A 604 -13.85 16.83 -1.13
CA PHE A 604 -13.06 15.90 -1.91
C PHE A 604 -13.41 15.87 -3.41
N GLY A 605 -14.68 16.08 -3.77
CA GLY A 605 -15.13 16.06 -5.17
C GLY A 605 -14.65 17.29 -5.93
N ILE A 606 -14.71 18.46 -5.29
CA ILE A 606 -14.15 19.71 -5.81
C ILE A 606 -12.62 19.59 -5.93
N ALA A 607 -11.95 19.06 -4.90
CA ALA A 607 -10.51 18.85 -4.91
C ALA A 607 -10.05 17.92 -6.05
N GLU A 608 -10.73 16.79 -6.27
CA GLU A 608 -10.43 15.88 -7.39
C GLU A 608 -10.62 16.57 -8.75
N LYS A 609 -11.70 17.36 -8.91
CA LYS A 609 -11.97 18.07 -10.16
C LYS A 609 -10.88 19.08 -10.50
N ILE A 610 -10.49 19.92 -9.54
CA ILE A 610 -9.43 20.93 -9.73
C ILE A 610 -8.09 20.25 -9.99
N ALA A 611 -7.74 19.22 -9.22
CA ALA A 611 -6.50 18.48 -9.42
C ALA A 611 -6.43 17.81 -10.81
N ARG A 612 -7.55 17.27 -11.30
CA ARG A 612 -7.66 16.71 -12.65
C ARG A 612 -7.48 17.76 -13.74
N GLU A 613 -8.09 18.93 -13.59
CA GLU A 613 -7.90 20.06 -14.52
C GLU A 613 -6.44 20.56 -14.52
N ALA A 614 -5.78 20.51 -13.36
CA ALA A 614 -4.36 20.83 -13.19
C ALA A 614 -3.40 19.67 -13.55
N SER A 615 -3.90 18.53 -14.03
CA SER A 615 -3.11 17.31 -14.32
C SER A 615 -2.28 16.79 -13.12
N CYS A 616 -2.74 17.05 -11.89
CA CYS A 616 -2.13 16.60 -10.64
C CYS A 616 -2.56 15.15 -10.34
N SER A 617 -2.03 14.20 -11.12
CA SER A 617 -2.29 12.78 -10.91
C SER A 617 -1.57 12.24 -9.68
N ALA A 618 -2.22 11.30 -8.99
CA ALA A 618 -1.68 10.58 -7.85
C ALA A 618 -1.86 9.08 -8.02
N GLN A 619 -0.88 8.30 -7.55
CA GLN A 619 -0.89 6.85 -7.56
C GLN A 619 -0.41 6.31 -6.22
N LEU A 620 -1.21 5.42 -5.62
CA LEU A 620 -0.88 4.68 -4.42
C LEU A 620 -0.71 3.20 -4.77
N VAL A 621 0.47 2.64 -4.49
CA VAL A 621 0.76 1.21 -4.72
C VAL A 621 1.14 0.59 -3.38
N LEU A 622 0.36 -0.37 -2.91
CA LEU A 622 0.52 -1.01 -1.61
C LEU A 622 0.64 -2.52 -1.74
N THR A 623 1.45 -3.11 -0.87
CA THR A 623 1.38 -4.50 -0.45
C THR A 623 0.89 -4.49 0.99
N VAL A 624 -0.27 -5.09 1.24
CA VAL A 624 -0.91 -5.12 2.56
C VAL A 624 -0.79 -6.53 3.12
N ASP A 625 -0.10 -6.65 4.25
CA ASP A 625 0.01 -7.88 5.04
C ASP A 625 -1.06 -7.87 6.13
N THR A 626 -2.06 -8.74 6.02
CA THR A 626 -3.17 -8.80 6.97
C THR A 626 -2.94 -9.86 8.04
N ARG A 627 -3.25 -9.49 9.28
CA ARG A 627 -3.20 -10.34 10.46
C ARG A 627 -4.61 -10.47 11.02
N ARG A 628 -5.04 -11.69 11.31
CA ARG A 628 -6.32 -11.95 11.97
C ARG A 628 -6.21 -11.62 13.46
N ILE A 629 -7.04 -10.71 13.96
CA ILE A 629 -7.05 -10.31 15.38
C ILE A 629 -8.10 -11.13 16.16
N SER A 630 -9.26 -11.35 15.56
CA SER A 630 -10.34 -12.17 16.12
C SER A 630 -11.06 -12.95 15.01
N ASP A 631 -12.09 -13.72 15.37
CA ASP A 631 -12.80 -14.52 14.38
C ASP A 631 -13.38 -13.70 13.23
N ASP A 632 -13.76 -12.46 13.52
CA ASP A 632 -14.44 -11.51 12.63
C ASP A 632 -13.66 -10.19 12.45
N SER A 633 -12.33 -10.16 12.68
CA SER A 633 -11.54 -8.93 12.46
C SER A 633 -10.14 -9.19 11.92
N TYR A 634 -9.72 -8.30 11.03
CA TYR A 634 -8.39 -8.26 10.44
C TYR A 634 -7.80 -6.87 10.59
N GLN A 635 -6.47 -6.80 10.62
CA GLN A 635 -5.72 -5.56 10.52
C GLN A 635 -4.60 -5.72 9.50
N GLY A 636 -4.44 -4.74 8.61
CA GLY A 636 -3.40 -4.73 7.59
C GLY A 636 -2.19 -3.88 8.00
N VAL A 637 -0.99 -4.38 7.70
CA VAL A 637 0.27 -3.64 7.76
C VAL A 637 0.70 -3.33 6.32
N PRO A 638 0.64 -2.06 5.89
CA PRO A 638 0.93 -1.67 4.52
C PRO A 638 2.42 -1.38 4.32
N SER A 639 2.92 -1.71 3.13
CA SER A 639 4.21 -1.25 2.60
C SER A 639 4.04 -0.88 1.13
N GLY A 640 4.83 0.05 0.59
CA GLY A 640 4.59 0.51 -0.78
C GLY A 640 5.11 1.90 -1.07
N THR A 641 4.54 2.55 -2.08
CA THR A 641 4.87 3.92 -2.47
C THR A 641 3.65 4.74 -2.86
N PHE A 642 3.78 6.05 -2.70
CA PHE A 642 2.83 7.04 -3.18
C PHE A 642 3.53 8.01 -4.12
N ALA A 643 3.04 8.13 -5.36
CA ALA A 643 3.58 9.03 -6.36
C ALA A 643 2.57 10.14 -6.66
N CYS A 644 2.98 11.39 -6.43
CA CYS A 644 2.22 12.58 -6.78
C CYS A 644 3.20 13.70 -7.12
N GLY A 645 3.37 14.00 -8.41
CA GLY A 645 4.38 14.95 -8.89
C GLY A 645 4.22 16.38 -8.37
N ALA A 646 2.99 16.77 -8.00
CA ALA A 646 2.70 18.06 -7.38
C ALA A 646 3.16 18.16 -5.92
N LEU A 647 3.28 17.02 -5.23
CA LEU A 647 3.75 16.94 -3.85
C LEU A 647 5.26 16.67 -3.77
N SER A 648 5.77 15.75 -4.59
CA SER A 648 7.19 15.37 -4.64
C SER A 648 7.57 14.90 -6.04
N GLN A 649 8.78 15.26 -6.49
CA GLN A 649 9.31 14.80 -7.78
C GLN A 649 9.55 13.28 -7.81
N ASP A 650 10.02 12.73 -6.68
CA ASP A 650 10.29 11.30 -6.53
C ASP A 650 9.13 10.62 -5.73
N PRO A 651 8.85 9.32 -5.95
CA PRO A 651 7.85 8.61 -5.18
C PRO A 651 8.14 8.61 -3.67
N LEU A 652 7.12 8.86 -2.86
CA LEU A 652 7.21 8.78 -1.40
C LEU A 652 7.15 7.32 -0.94
N LEU A 653 7.99 6.95 0.01
CA LEU A 653 8.06 5.60 0.57
C LEU A 653 7.09 5.45 1.75
N VAL A 654 6.29 4.38 1.77
CA VAL A 654 5.49 4.02 2.96
C VAL A 654 6.43 3.42 4.00
N THR A 655 6.61 4.12 5.12
CA THR A 655 7.51 3.71 6.22
C THR A 655 6.78 3.03 7.38
N GLY A 656 5.46 3.16 7.43
CA GLY A 656 4.61 2.53 8.43
C GLY A 656 3.14 2.92 8.24
N GLY A 657 2.28 2.37 9.08
CA GLY A 657 0.84 2.61 9.02
C GLY A 657 0.02 1.37 9.34
N ILE A 658 -1.30 1.53 9.26
CA ILE A 658 -2.27 0.46 9.41
C ILE A 658 -3.40 0.61 8.39
N VAL A 659 -3.96 -0.52 7.96
CA VAL A 659 -5.22 -0.61 7.23
C VAL A 659 -6.25 -1.28 8.13
N GLU A 660 -7.31 -0.56 8.47
CA GLU A 660 -8.39 -1.02 9.33
C GLU A 660 -9.60 -1.37 8.45
N PHE A 661 -10.15 -2.57 8.61
CA PHE A 661 -11.23 -3.07 7.77
C PHE A 661 -12.58 -2.93 8.48
N PHE A 662 -13.55 -2.29 7.81
CA PHE A 662 -14.95 -2.20 8.21
C PHE A 662 -15.18 -1.58 9.62
N THR A 663 -14.49 -0.48 9.91
CA THR A 663 -14.72 0.31 11.14
C THR A 663 -15.97 1.17 11.01
N THR A 664 -16.74 1.34 12.08
CA THR A 664 -17.91 2.24 12.07
C THR A 664 -17.52 3.68 11.72
N ASP A 665 -18.33 4.36 10.89
CA ASP A 665 -18.22 5.80 10.69
C ASP A 665 -19.04 6.54 11.75
N GLU A 666 -18.39 7.21 12.69
CA GLU A 666 -19.08 7.90 13.78
C GLU A 666 -19.94 9.08 13.31
N ASN A 667 -19.64 9.68 12.15
CA ASN A 667 -20.30 10.87 11.65
C ASN A 667 -21.53 10.57 10.77
N VAL A 668 -21.78 9.30 10.47
CA VAL A 668 -22.88 8.84 9.62
C VAL A 668 -23.72 7.83 10.39
N ALA A 669 -25.04 7.94 10.32
CA ALA A 669 -25.98 7.10 11.08
C ALA A 669 -25.71 5.58 10.94
N ASP A 670 -25.42 5.13 9.72
CA ASP A 670 -25.22 3.72 9.38
C ASP A 670 -24.25 3.58 8.21
N ALA A 671 -22.95 3.61 8.52
CA ALA A 671 -21.90 3.38 7.55
C ALA A 671 -20.68 2.71 8.19
N ILE A 672 -19.91 2.03 7.35
CA ILE A 672 -18.61 1.44 7.69
C ILE A 672 -17.54 1.92 6.72
N ASN A 673 -16.31 1.99 7.22
CA ASN A 673 -15.15 2.49 6.51
C ASN A 673 -14.05 1.42 6.40
N LEU A 674 -13.33 1.40 5.28
CA LEU A 674 -12.00 0.82 5.19
C LEU A 674 -11.00 1.96 5.28
N VAL A 675 -10.24 2.02 6.38
CA VAL A 675 -9.41 3.18 6.74
C VAL A 675 -7.94 2.85 6.52
N TYR A 676 -7.24 3.77 5.86
CA TYR A 676 -5.82 3.71 5.53
C TYR A 676 -5.11 4.84 6.28
N LYS A 677 -4.30 4.49 7.28
CA LYS A 677 -3.46 5.45 8.03
C LYS A 677 -2.01 5.14 7.69
N LEU A 678 -1.38 5.92 6.82
CA LEU A 678 -0.03 5.66 6.31
C LEU A 678 0.94 6.79 6.66
N ASN A 679 2.22 6.45 6.83
CA ASN A 679 3.30 7.40 6.98
C ASN A 679 4.21 7.35 5.76
N PHE A 680 4.44 8.50 5.14
CA PHE A 680 5.26 8.66 3.95
C PHE A 680 6.58 9.36 4.26
N LEU A 681 7.63 8.97 3.55
CA LEU A 681 8.94 9.60 3.57
C LEU A 681 9.36 9.96 2.14
N GLY A 682 9.78 11.21 1.93
CA GLY A 682 10.34 11.70 0.67
C GLY A 682 11.85 11.50 0.59
N THR A 683 12.39 11.57 -0.64
CA THR A 683 13.83 11.46 -0.90
C THR A 683 14.64 12.63 -0.33
N ASP A 684 13.99 13.76 -0.07
CA ASP A 684 14.51 14.96 0.59
C ASP A 684 14.42 14.91 2.12
N GLY A 685 13.85 13.84 2.67
CA GLY A 685 13.60 13.64 4.11
C GLY A 685 12.28 14.20 4.61
N ALA A 686 11.43 14.79 3.75
CA ALA A 686 10.11 15.26 4.14
C ALA A 686 9.21 14.10 4.59
N LYS A 687 8.41 14.34 5.63
CA LYS A 687 7.47 13.35 6.17
C LYS A 687 6.04 13.83 5.98
N TYR A 688 5.17 12.89 5.64
CA TYR A 688 3.75 13.18 5.46
C TYR A 688 2.91 12.08 6.12
N GLY A 689 1.81 12.50 6.75
CA GLY A 689 0.74 11.60 7.15
C GLY A 689 -0.27 11.46 6.01
N PHE A 690 -0.81 10.27 5.83
CA PHE A 690 -1.86 9.98 4.87
C PHE A 690 -3.03 9.33 5.59
N HIS A 691 -4.20 9.91 5.43
CA HIS A 691 -5.46 9.38 5.91
C HIS A 691 -6.40 9.19 4.72
N GLY A 692 -6.68 7.94 4.39
CA GLY A 692 -7.63 7.57 3.35
C GLY A 692 -8.78 6.75 3.93
N TYR A 693 -9.99 6.89 3.41
CA TYR A 693 -11.07 5.96 3.74
C TYR A 693 -11.97 5.66 2.54
N LYS A 694 -12.45 4.43 2.47
CA LYS A 694 -13.51 3.99 1.56
C LYS A 694 -14.77 3.78 2.38
N ARG A 695 -15.88 4.40 2.00
CA ARG A 695 -17.13 4.36 2.79
C ARG A 695 -18.18 3.52 2.11
N LEU A 696 -18.80 2.62 2.88
CA LEU A 696 -19.99 1.87 2.49
C LEU A 696 -21.13 2.23 3.45
N ASP A 697 -22.21 2.78 2.91
CA ASP A 697 -23.38 3.25 3.65
C ASP A 697 -24.67 2.68 3.07
N SER A 698 -25.82 3.08 3.62
CA SER A 698 -27.14 2.61 3.19
C SER A 698 -27.49 2.85 1.71
N ALA A 699 -26.83 3.79 1.02
CA ALA A 699 -27.06 4.01 -0.41
C ALA A 699 -26.69 2.80 -1.28
N ALA A 700 -25.84 1.90 -0.75
CA ALA A 700 -25.48 0.61 -1.34
C ALA A 700 -26.65 -0.35 -1.50
N THR A 701 -27.76 -0.16 -0.77
CA THR A 701 -28.88 -1.11 -0.71
C THR A 701 -29.47 -1.39 -2.11
N PHE A 702 -29.37 -2.64 -2.56
CA PHE A 702 -29.75 -3.12 -3.89
C PHE A 702 -29.11 -2.36 -5.07
N SER A 703 -27.99 -1.65 -4.83
CA SER A 703 -27.32 -0.81 -5.80
C SER A 703 -25.89 -1.29 -6.05
N PHE A 704 -25.68 -1.95 -7.18
CA PHE A 704 -24.34 -2.41 -7.56
C PHE A 704 -23.39 -1.24 -7.81
N SER A 705 -23.86 -0.13 -8.40
CA SER A 705 -23.03 1.04 -8.69
C SER A 705 -22.55 1.74 -7.42
N GLU A 706 -23.43 1.94 -6.44
CA GLU A 706 -23.07 2.57 -5.16
C GLU A 706 -22.14 1.68 -4.34
N THR A 707 -22.39 0.36 -4.33
CA THR A 707 -21.50 -0.60 -3.66
C THR A 707 -20.13 -0.65 -4.31
N TRP A 708 -20.10 -0.61 -5.65
CA TRP A 708 -18.86 -0.49 -6.39
C TRP A 708 -18.13 0.81 -6.03
N GLY A 709 -18.83 1.95 -6.06
CA GLY A 709 -18.29 3.25 -5.67
C GLY A 709 -17.71 3.23 -4.27
N GLY A 710 -18.47 2.76 -3.27
CA GLY A 710 -18.06 2.72 -1.87
C GLY A 710 -16.91 1.75 -1.55
N THR A 711 -16.69 0.73 -2.40
CA THR A 711 -15.58 -0.23 -2.22
C THR A 711 -14.33 0.11 -3.05
N THR A 712 -14.43 1.04 -4.00
CA THR A 712 -13.34 1.39 -4.92
C THR A 712 -12.89 2.85 -4.87
N THR A 713 -13.67 3.72 -4.23
CA THR A 713 -13.36 5.15 -4.07
C THR A 713 -12.69 5.41 -2.73
N LEU A 714 -11.44 5.90 -2.76
CA LEU A 714 -10.67 6.26 -1.58
C LEU A 714 -10.61 7.79 -1.44
N TYR A 715 -11.37 8.34 -0.49
CA TYR A 715 -11.28 9.73 -0.08
C TYR A 715 -9.98 9.93 0.69
N THR A 716 -9.15 10.85 0.25
CA THR A 716 -7.73 10.93 0.65
C THR A 716 -7.39 12.31 1.19
N THR A 717 -6.80 12.36 2.38
CA THR A 717 -6.21 13.55 2.99
C THR A 717 -4.73 13.30 3.29
N ILE A 718 -3.88 14.24 2.89
CA ILE A 718 -2.44 14.24 3.15
C ILE A 718 -2.14 15.38 4.12
N THR A 719 -1.31 15.11 5.11
CA THR A 719 -0.90 16.03 6.17
C THR A 719 0.62 16.14 6.21
N GLY A 720 1.14 17.30 6.58
CA GLY A 720 2.56 17.48 6.90
C GLY A 720 2.93 16.85 8.24
N ASP A 721 4.21 16.89 8.60
CA ASP A 721 4.73 16.42 9.90
C ASP A 721 4.18 17.22 11.10
N ASP A 722 3.66 18.42 10.84
CA ASP A 722 2.97 19.30 11.79
C ASP A 722 1.47 18.99 11.95
N GLY A 723 0.94 18.03 11.18
CA GLY A 723 -0.47 17.65 11.15
C GLY A 723 -1.35 18.60 10.32
N ILE A 724 -0.79 19.62 9.68
CA ILE A 724 -1.54 20.54 8.82
C ILE A 724 -1.86 19.83 7.50
N ILE A 725 -3.09 19.99 7.00
CA ILE A 725 -3.50 19.45 5.71
C ILE A 725 -2.67 20.10 4.60
N VAL A 726 -2.03 19.27 3.78
CA VAL A 726 -1.25 19.70 2.61
C VAL A 726 -1.89 19.29 1.29
N GLY A 727 -2.84 18.36 1.31
CA GLY A 727 -3.59 18.02 0.12
C GLY A 727 -4.77 17.10 0.36
N GLN A 728 -5.76 17.17 -0.52
CA GLN A 728 -6.97 16.35 -0.49
C GLN A 728 -7.36 15.92 -1.89
N GLY A 729 -8.01 14.75 -2.01
CA GLY A 729 -8.49 14.26 -3.30
C GLY A 729 -9.07 12.87 -3.24
N ILE A 730 -9.22 12.25 -4.41
CA ILE A 730 -9.86 10.95 -4.57
C ILE A 730 -8.96 10.04 -5.40
N LEU A 731 -8.76 8.81 -4.91
CA LEU A 731 -8.12 7.73 -5.66
C LEU A 731 -9.13 6.61 -5.93
N HIS A 732 -9.05 6.00 -7.11
CA HIS A 732 -9.95 4.94 -7.54
C HIS A 732 -9.21 3.62 -7.75
N LEU A 733 -9.82 2.53 -7.32
CA LEU A 733 -9.42 1.17 -7.67
C LEU A 733 -10.13 0.74 -8.97
N SER A 734 -9.38 0.59 -10.06
CA SER A 734 -9.96 0.18 -11.35
C SER A 734 -10.38 -1.30 -11.35
N LEU A 735 -11.33 -1.70 -12.22
CA LEU A 735 -11.71 -3.11 -12.41
C LEU A 735 -10.52 -4.01 -12.73
N ARG A 736 -9.56 -3.49 -13.52
CA ARG A 736 -8.34 -4.21 -13.87
C ARG A 736 -7.45 -4.40 -12.64
N ASP A 737 -7.27 -3.35 -11.83
CA ASP A 737 -6.43 -3.41 -10.64
C ASP A 737 -7.05 -4.28 -9.54
N LEU A 738 -8.38 -4.26 -9.37
CA LEU A 738 -9.08 -5.18 -8.46
C LEU A 738 -8.85 -6.65 -8.84
N PHE A 739 -8.90 -6.98 -10.14
CA PHE A 739 -8.60 -8.35 -10.59
C PHE A 739 -7.13 -8.74 -10.36
N LEU A 740 -6.21 -7.79 -10.47
CA LEU A 740 -4.79 -8.01 -10.14
C LEU A 740 -4.61 -8.22 -8.63
N GLU A 741 -5.33 -7.45 -7.81
CA GLU A 741 -5.37 -7.59 -6.36
C GLU A 741 -5.90 -8.97 -5.93
N LEU A 742 -7.07 -9.39 -6.44
CA LEU A 742 -7.63 -10.71 -6.17
C LEU A 742 -6.69 -11.84 -6.59
N ARG A 743 -6.00 -11.68 -7.72
CA ARG A 743 -4.98 -12.63 -8.11
C ARG A 743 -3.84 -12.62 -7.08
N SER A 744 -3.39 -11.46 -6.60
CA SER A 744 -2.20 -11.27 -5.75
C SER A 744 -2.28 -11.90 -4.37
N LEU A 745 -3.49 -12.27 -3.91
CA LEU A 745 -3.74 -12.94 -2.63
C LEU A 745 -2.86 -14.18 -2.43
N ARG A 746 -2.15 -14.23 -1.30
CA ARG A 746 -1.33 -15.36 -0.82
C ARG A 746 -1.44 -15.48 0.69
N SER A 747 -1.39 -16.69 1.25
CA SER A 747 -1.27 -16.85 2.71
C SER A 747 0.16 -16.61 3.19
N ARG A 748 0.30 -16.27 4.48
CA ARG A 748 1.60 -16.19 5.16
C ARG A 748 2.15 -17.55 5.62
N SER A 749 1.31 -18.58 5.65
CA SER A 749 1.65 -19.90 6.19
C SER A 749 2.53 -20.67 5.20
N THR A 750 3.68 -21.16 5.67
CA THR A 750 4.54 -22.12 4.95
C THR A 750 3.99 -23.55 4.98
N MET A 751 2.87 -23.80 5.66
CA MET A 751 2.22 -25.11 5.66
C MET A 751 1.46 -25.33 4.34
N GLY A 752 1.40 -26.57 3.85
CA GLY A 752 1.06 -26.91 2.47
C GLY A 752 -0.24 -26.33 1.86
N ILE A 753 -0.41 -26.56 0.55
CA ILE A 753 -1.42 -25.96 -0.38
C ILE A 753 -2.84 -25.86 0.19
N VAL A 754 -3.28 -26.84 0.98
CA VAL A 754 -4.65 -26.85 1.57
C VAL A 754 -4.83 -25.73 2.59
N SER A 755 -3.82 -25.43 3.41
CA SER A 755 -3.89 -24.38 4.42
C SER A 755 -3.88 -22.97 3.79
N ASP A 756 -3.18 -22.81 2.67
CA ASP A 756 -3.12 -21.56 1.90
C ASP A 756 -4.49 -21.16 1.35
N ILE A 757 -5.20 -22.11 0.71
CA ILE A 757 -6.55 -21.87 0.16
C ILE A 757 -7.55 -21.55 1.27
N GLN A 758 -7.46 -22.20 2.43
CA GLN A 758 -8.38 -21.96 3.54
C GLN A 758 -8.26 -20.56 4.12
N ALA A 759 -7.04 -20.05 4.30
CA ALA A 759 -6.81 -18.69 4.81
C ALA A 759 -7.35 -17.63 3.83
N GLN A 760 -7.07 -17.80 2.54
CA GLN A 760 -7.62 -16.93 1.49
C GLN A 760 -9.16 -16.96 1.45
N ALA A 761 -9.77 -18.15 1.56
CA ALA A 761 -11.22 -18.29 1.56
C ALA A 761 -11.89 -17.63 2.78
N ARG A 762 -11.27 -17.72 3.97
CA ARG A 762 -11.78 -17.05 5.18
C ARG A 762 -11.70 -15.53 5.06
N PHE A 763 -10.60 -14.99 4.57
CA PHE A 763 -10.46 -13.56 4.33
C PHE A 763 -11.47 -13.03 3.29
N LEU A 764 -11.62 -13.73 2.16
CA LEU A 764 -12.61 -13.38 1.14
C LEU A 764 -14.04 -13.47 1.67
N LYS A 765 -14.35 -14.47 2.50
CA LYS A 765 -15.66 -14.59 3.16
C LYS A 765 -15.91 -13.42 4.10
N PHE A 766 -14.93 -13.01 4.90
CA PHE A 766 -15.02 -11.84 5.78
C PHE A 766 -15.36 -10.57 4.98
N PHE A 767 -14.61 -10.31 3.89
CA PHE A 767 -14.88 -9.17 3.01
C PHE A 767 -16.26 -9.23 2.35
N ALA A 768 -16.61 -10.37 1.75
CA ALA A 768 -17.88 -10.57 1.08
C ALA A 768 -19.07 -10.42 2.04
N THR A 769 -18.96 -10.94 3.27
CA THR A 769 -20.03 -10.85 4.28
C THR A 769 -20.31 -9.40 4.66
N ASN A 770 -19.28 -8.59 4.90
CA ASN A 770 -19.44 -7.18 5.26
C ASN A 770 -20.03 -6.36 4.10
N ILE A 771 -19.52 -6.53 2.87
CA ILE A 771 -20.06 -5.82 1.69
C ILE A 771 -21.50 -6.23 1.39
N THR A 772 -21.79 -7.54 1.39
CA THR A 772 -23.15 -8.04 1.08
C THR A 772 -24.16 -7.62 2.14
N SER A 773 -23.74 -7.40 3.39
CA SER A 773 -24.63 -6.92 4.45
C SER A 773 -25.26 -5.56 4.12
N TYR A 774 -24.51 -4.63 3.53
CA TYR A 774 -25.03 -3.31 3.11
C TYR A 774 -25.78 -3.37 1.77
N MET A 775 -25.33 -4.19 0.82
CA MET A 775 -26.07 -4.46 -0.42
C MET A 775 -27.48 -5.01 -0.16
N PHE A 776 -27.61 -5.85 0.86
CA PHE A 776 -28.86 -6.47 1.27
C PHE A 776 -29.30 -5.94 2.64
N SER A 777 -29.20 -4.62 2.85
CA SER A 777 -29.47 -3.95 4.13
C SER A 777 -30.73 -4.44 4.88
N PRO A 778 -31.91 -4.62 4.24
CA PRO A 778 -33.11 -5.15 4.93
C PRO A 778 -32.94 -6.55 5.55
N PHE A 779 -32.00 -7.35 5.06
CA PHE A 779 -31.71 -8.69 5.55
C PHE A 779 -30.66 -8.71 6.67
N ARG A 780 -30.06 -7.55 7.01
CA ARG A 780 -29.19 -7.45 8.19
C ARG A 780 -29.95 -7.77 9.45
N ARG A 781 -29.21 -8.22 10.47
CA ARG A 781 -29.76 -8.40 11.81
C ARG A 781 -30.26 -7.04 12.31
N LEU A 782 -31.50 -7.00 12.78
CA LEU A 782 -32.08 -5.78 13.34
C LEU A 782 -31.29 -5.34 14.58
N GLN A 783 -30.99 -4.06 14.61
CA GLN A 783 -30.42 -3.37 15.76
C GLN A 783 -31.57 -2.96 16.70
N TYR A 784 -31.49 -3.41 17.94
CA TYR A 784 -32.39 -3.04 19.02
C TYR A 784 -31.68 -2.03 19.95
N PRO A 785 -32.43 -1.22 20.72
CA PRO A 785 -31.86 -0.25 21.65
C PRO A 785 -30.85 -0.90 22.61
N THR A 786 -29.70 -0.25 22.80
CA THR A 786 -28.70 -0.66 23.78
C THR A 786 -29.20 -0.41 25.22
N PRO A 787 -28.67 -1.11 26.23
CA PRO A 787 -29.01 -0.83 27.63
C PRO A 787 -28.68 0.62 28.01
N LEU A 788 -29.53 1.25 28.83
CA LEU A 788 -29.37 2.63 29.35
C LEU A 788 -28.05 2.87 30.13
N THR A 789 -27.34 1.80 30.48
CA THR A 789 -26.06 1.86 31.20
C THR A 789 -24.87 2.17 30.29
N ASP A 790 -24.98 1.98 28.97
CA ASP A 790 -23.92 2.29 28.01
C ASP A 790 -23.98 3.77 27.61
N LYS A 791 -23.05 4.56 28.14
CA LYS A 791 -22.89 6.01 27.88
C LYS A 791 -21.53 6.34 27.26
N SER A 792 -20.88 5.35 26.65
CA SER A 792 -19.54 5.49 26.06
C SER A 792 -19.46 6.59 25.00
N ASP A 793 -20.55 6.80 24.27
CA ASP A 793 -20.63 7.73 23.14
C ASP A 793 -21.23 9.11 23.51
N TYR A 794 -21.34 9.44 24.81
CA TYR A 794 -22.01 10.67 25.28
C TYR A 794 -21.02 11.79 25.57
N TYR A 795 -21.36 12.99 25.15
CA TYR A 795 -20.72 14.22 25.61
C TYR A 795 -21.18 14.54 27.04
N GLU A 796 -20.30 15.15 27.81
CA GLU A 796 -20.65 15.67 29.13
C GLU A 796 -21.59 16.88 28.99
N LYS A 797 -22.78 16.82 29.60
CA LYS A 797 -23.83 17.84 29.50
C LYS A 797 -24.28 18.32 30.89
N ALA A 798 -24.81 19.54 30.94
CA ALA A 798 -25.36 20.11 32.15
C ALA A 798 -26.62 19.37 32.62
N VAL A 799 -26.68 19.07 33.92
CA VAL A 799 -27.81 18.36 34.54
C VAL A 799 -28.92 19.35 34.86
N PRO A 800 -30.17 19.12 34.41
CA PRO A 800 -31.29 20.01 34.74
C PRO A 800 -31.74 19.88 36.19
N THR A 801 -32.32 20.96 36.69
CA THR A 801 -33.20 20.88 37.87
C THR A 801 -34.58 20.40 37.43
N VAL A 802 -35.11 19.35 38.05
CA VAL A 802 -36.43 18.77 37.71
C VAL A 802 -37.46 19.16 38.77
N THR A 803 -38.59 19.71 38.33
CA THR A 803 -39.74 20.03 39.18
C THR A 803 -40.98 19.33 38.63
N LYS A 804 -41.82 18.74 39.48
CA LYS A 804 -43.12 18.20 39.05
C LYS A 804 -44.19 19.30 39.12
N LEU A 805 -44.99 19.40 38.07
CA LEU A 805 -46.16 20.26 37.99
C LEU A 805 -47.43 19.42 37.94
N THR A 806 -48.55 20.01 38.34
CA THR A 806 -49.87 19.38 38.29
C THR A 806 -50.80 20.27 37.46
N ALA A 807 -51.35 19.74 36.37
CA ALA A 807 -52.35 20.41 35.56
C ALA A 807 -53.71 20.48 36.30
N GLU A 808 -54.64 21.32 35.80
CA GLU A 808 -55.96 21.52 36.44
C GLU A 808 -56.81 20.25 36.52
N ASP A 809 -56.62 19.31 35.59
CA ASP A 809 -57.25 18.00 35.56
C ASP A 809 -56.51 16.94 36.39
N ARG A 810 -55.54 17.36 37.22
CA ARG A 810 -54.73 16.55 38.14
C ARG A 810 -53.71 15.63 37.48
N VAL A 811 -53.40 15.83 36.20
CA VAL A 811 -52.28 15.13 35.54
C VAL A 811 -50.96 15.73 36.04
N GLU A 812 -50.05 14.88 36.52
CA GLU A 812 -48.71 15.30 36.91
C GLU A 812 -47.72 15.15 35.75
N PHE A 813 -46.88 16.15 35.54
CA PHE A 813 -45.84 16.12 34.53
C PHE A 813 -44.60 16.92 34.95
N PRO A 814 -43.39 16.52 34.54
CA PRO A 814 -42.16 17.20 34.95
C PRO A 814 -41.84 18.40 34.04
N ILE A 815 -41.26 19.44 34.63
CA ILE A 815 -40.56 20.53 33.94
C ILE A 815 -39.09 20.52 34.35
N LYS A 816 -38.20 20.62 33.36
CA LYS A 816 -36.75 20.62 33.54
C LYS A 816 -36.19 22.02 33.27
N LEU A 817 -35.23 22.47 34.09
CA LEU A 817 -34.61 23.78 34.00
C LEU A 817 -33.09 23.67 33.87
N TRP A 818 -32.54 24.33 32.85
CA TRP A 818 -31.11 24.55 32.67
C TRP A 818 -30.76 26.02 32.88
N HIS A 819 -29.70 26.23 33.67
CA HIS A 819 -29.13 27.55 33.90
C HIS A 819 -27.97 27.80 32.94
N PRO A 820 -27.74 29.07 32.53
CA PRO A 820 -26.53 29.43 31.82
C PRO A 820 -25.28 29.15 32.68
N PRO A 821 -24.12 28.84 32.06
CA PRO A 821 -22.87 28.70 32.78
C PRO A 821 -22.56 29.94 33.63
N SER A 822 -21.97 29.76 34.81
CA SER A 822 -21.68 30.86 35.75
C SER A 822 -20.74 31.94 35.20
N THR A 823 -20.06 31.67 34.08
CA THR A 823 -19.17 32.59 33.37
C THR A 823 -19.88 33.51 32.36
N ILE A 824 -21.16 33.26 32.04
CA ILE A 824 -21.93 34.01 31.05
C ILE A 824 -22.94 34.92 31.75
N HIS A 825 -23.10 36.15 31.24
CA HIS A 825 -24.12 37.07 31.75
C HIS A 825 -25.53 36.55 31.43
N GLU A 826 -26.34 36.36 32.47
CA GLU A 826 -27.69 35.83 32.35
C GLU A 826 -28.65 36.85 31.70
N LYS A 827 -29.42 36.39 30.71
CA LYS A 827 -30.43 37.16 29.99
C LYS A 827 -31.75 37.17 30.76
N GLN A 828 -32.49 38.26 30.61
CA GLN A 828 -33.74 38.45 31.35
C GLN A 828 -34.89 37.58 30.84
N THR A 829 -34.94 37.31 29.54
CA THR A 829 -36.02 36.57 28.89
C THR A 829 -35.85 35.06 29.12
N PRO A 830 -36.80 34.35 29.77
CA PRO A 830 -36.78 32.90 29.85
C PRO A 830 -37.26 32.26 28.53
N ILE A 831 -36.67 31.12 28.17
CA ILE A 831 -37.09 30.32 27.01
C ILE A 831 -37.83 29.08 27.50
N VAL A 832 -39.03 28.83 26.96
CA VAL A 832 -39.78 27.58 27.17
C VAL A 832 -39.75 26.77 25.89
N LEU A 833 -39.07 25.62 25.92
CA LEU A 833 -38.96 24.67 24.81
C LEU A 833 -40.01 23.56 25.00
N ILE A 834 -41.04 23.52 24.17
CA ILE A 834 -42.16 22.57 24.29
C ILE A 834 -42.00 21.43 23.28
N PRO A 835 -41.70 20.20 23.74
CA PRO A 835 -41.47 19.04 22.87
C PRO A 835 -42.76 18.48 22.24
N GLY A 836 -42.58 17.57 21.28
CA GLY A 836 -43.66 16.90 20.53
C GLY A 836 -44.17 15.61 21.19
N ALA A 837 -44.87 14.78 20.40
CA ALA A 837 -45.31 13.46 20.84
C ALA A 837 -44.15 12.49 20.97
N SER A 838 -44.30 11.52 21.87
CA SER A 838 -43.43 10.34 21.95
C SER A 838 -41.97 10.64 22.28
N VAL A 839 -41.68 11.86 22.74
CA VAL A 839 -40.34 12.35 23.04
C VAL A 839 -40.31 13.11 24.36
N ASP A 840 -39.15 13.13 25.00
CA ASP A 840 -38.88 13.92 26.20
C ASP A 840 -38.08 15.22 25.87
N ASP A 841 -37.42 15.79 26.87
CA ASP A 841 -36.54 16.96 26.73
C ASP A 841 -35.32 16.74 25.86
N GLN A 842 -34.94 15.49 25.60
CA GLN A 842 -33.67 15.18 24.95
C GLN A 842 -33.69 15.48 23.46
N ILE A 843 -34.85 15.74 22.85
CA ILE A 843 -34.89 16.32 21.50
C ILE A 843 -34.20 17.70 21.43
N PHE A 844 -34.13 18.42 22.55
CA PHE A 844 -33.45 19.71 22.65
C PHE A 844 -32.12 19.62 23.42
N SER A 845 -31.92 18.54 24.20
CA SER A 845 -30.77 18.35 25.10
C SER A 845 -29.95 17.09 24.81
N LEU A 846 -29.93 16.63 23.55
CA LEU A 846 -29.24 15.40 23.15
C LEU A 846 -27.78 15.34 23.67
N PRO A 847 -27.39 14.24 24.35
CA PRO A 847 -26.02 14.06 24.81
C PRO A 847 -25.09 13.50 23.74
N THR A 848 -25.60 13.06 22.59
CA THR A 848 -24.85 12.41 21.51
C THR A 848 -24.29 13.38 20.46
N ILE A 849 -24.60 14.67 20.57
CA ILE A 849 -24.07 15.73 19.69
C ILE A 849 -23.30 16.78 20.50
N SER A 850 -22.32 17.41 19.86
CA SER A 850 -21.43 18.36 20.53
C SER A 850 -22.17 19.60 21.06
N THR A 851 -23.09 20.16 20.27
CA THR A 851 -23.91 21.32 20.64
C THR A 851 -25.39 21.04 20.37
N ASN A 852 -26.20 20.87 21.42
CA ASN A 852 -27.66 20.75 21.31
C ASN A 852 -28.35 22.11 21.50
N THR A 853 -29.69 22.15 21.39
CA THR A 853 -30.47 23.39 21.49
C THR A 853 -30.33 24.06 22.87
N VAL A 854 -30.34 23.28 23.93
CA VAL A 854 -30.15 23.79 25.30
C VAL A 854 -28.75 24.37 25.48
N ASP A 855 -27.71 23.66 25.04
CA ASP A 855 -26.32 24.13 25.09
C ASP A 855 -26.16 25.47 24.35
N TYR A 856 -26.75 25.57 23.14
CA TYR A 856 -26.70 26.77 22.32
C TYR A 856 -27.31 27.98 23.05
N PHE A 857 -28.56 27.89 23.51
CA PHE A 857 -29.22 29.04 24.14
C PHE A 857 -28.68 29.36 25.55
N THR A 858 -28.27 28.36 26.32
CA THR A 858 -27.63 28.60 27.63
C THR A 858 -26.26 29.25 27.48
N SER A 859 -25.50 28.93 26.42
CA SER A 859 -24.23 29.62 26.10
C SER A 859 -24.42 31.10 25.74
N LEU A 860 -25.60 31.47 25.24
CA LEU A 860 -25.99 32.88 24.99
C LEU A 860 -26.55 33.59 26.24
N GLY A 861 -26.61 32.89 27.38
CA GLY A 861 -27.06 33.44 28.66
C GLY A 861 -28.54 33.21 28.98
N TYR A 862 -29.30 32.47 28.16
CA TYR A 862 -30.72 32.23 28.42
C TYR A 862 -30.94 31.07 29.40
N ARG A 863 -32.01 31.17 30.19
CA ARG A 863 -32.56 30.04 30.96
C ARG A 863 -33.52 29.25 30.10
N CYS A 864 -33.35 27.94 30.06
CA CYS A 864 -34.16 27.04 29.25
C CYS A 864 -35.02 26.15 30.13
N TYR A 865 -36.34 26.21 29.93
CA TYR A 865 -37.35 25.41 30.58
C TYR A 865 -37.95 24.41 29.59
N VAL A 866 -38.04 23.14 29.95
CA VAL A 866 -38.56 22.08 29.07
C VAL A 866 -39.61 21.25 29.82
N PRO A 867 -40.91 21.50 29.59
CA PRO A 867 -41.98 20.66 30.13
C PRO A 867 -42.16 19.38 29.29
N ILE A 868 -42.27 18.22 29.94
CA ILE A 868 -42.58 16.96 29.27
C ILE A 868 -44.09 16.76 29.38
N LEU A 869 -44.85 17.14 28.34
CA LEU A 869 -46.32 17.10 28.37
C LEU A 869 -46.85 15.65 28.42
N ARG A 870 -48.13 15.48 28.75
CA ARG A 870 -48.76 14.16 28.93
C ARG A 870 -48.65 13.20 27.75
N PHE A 871 -48.47 13.69 26.52
CA PHE A 871 -48.29 12.86 25.32
C PHE A 871 -46.82 12.62 24.93
N GLY A 872 -45.89 13.17 25.70
CA GLY A 872 -44.45 13.12 25.42
C GLY A 872 -43.88 11.75 25.72
N PHE A 873 -43.54 11.49 26.97
CA PHE A 873 -42.79 10.28 27.35
C PHE A 873 -43.26 9.74 28.72
N GLY A 874 -43.40 8.42 28.86
CA GLY A 874 -43.72 7.75 30.13
C GLY A 874 -45.17 7.28 30.30
N GLU A 875 -45.54 6.93 31.53
CA GLU A 875 -46.84 6.28 31.85
C GLU A 875 -48.07 7.14 31.48
N GLU A 876 -47.97 8.47 31.61
CA GLU A 876 -49.07 9.37 31.26
C GLU A 876 -49.41 9.31 29.76
N ALA A 877 -48.42 9.14 28.89
CA ALA A 877 -48.63 9.02 27.44
C ALA A 877 -49.46 7.80 27.07
N ARG A 878 -49.43 6.75 27.91
CA ARG A 878 -50.17 5.51 27.70
C ARG A 878 -51.66 5.61 28.03
N LYS A 879 -52.10 6.67 28.69
CA LYS A 879 -53.52 6.87 29.07
C LYS A 879 -54.39 7.31 27.89
N GLY A 880 -53.77 7.82 26.81
CA GLY A 880 -54.46 8.11 25.57
C GLY A 880 -55.21 9.44 25.52
N ASP A 881 -54.78 10.41 26.33
CA ASP A 881 -55.27 11.79 26.28
C ASP A 881 -55.00 12.46 24.93
N THR A 882 -55.80 13.45 24.57
CA THR A 882 -55.70 14.14 23.27
C THR A 882 -54.78 15.36 23.32
N VAL A 883 -54.41 15.89 22.15
CA VAL A 883 -53.73 17.20 22.06
C VAL A 883 -54.54 18.32 22.71
N TYR A 884 -55.87 18.24 22.66
CA TYR A 884 -56.73 19.24 23.27
C TYR A 884 -56.58 19.22 24.79
N ASP A 885 -56.48 18.05 25.43
CA ASP A 885 -56.29 17.94 26.88
C ASP A 885 -54.93 18.48 27.33
N ALA A 886 -53.88 18.20 26.55
CA ALA A 886 -52.52 18.69 26.81
C ALA A 886 -52.35 20.22 26.80
N ARG A 887 -53.34 20.99 26.31
CA ARG A 887 -53.34 22.46 26.44
C ARG A 887 -53.28 22.90 27.91
N LEU A 888 -53.82 22.10 28.83
CA LEU A 888 -53.81 22.34 30.27
C LEU A 888 -52.39 22.21 30.84
N ASP A 889 -51.59 21.29 30.30
CA ASP A 889 -50.18 21.12 30.67
C ASP A 889 -49.37 22.33 30.21
N VAL A 890 -49.62 22.80 28.97
CA VAL A 890 -48.98 24.03 28.44
C VAL A 890 -49.29 25.23 29.33
N ARG A 891 -50.55 25.41 29.72
CA ARG A 891 -50.96 26.48 30.63
C ARG A 891 -50.24 26.39 31.97
N ALA A 892 -50.24 25.22 32.61
CA ALA A 892 -49.58 25.00 33.89
C ALA A 892 -48.06 25.26 33.82
N ALA A 893 -47.41 24.81 32.73
CA ALA A 893 -45.98 25.05 32.51
C ALA A 893 -45.66 26.54 32.33
N MET A 894 -46.41 27.25 31.47
CA MET A 894 -46.17 28.67 31.23
C MET A 894 -46.47 29.51 32.48
N GLN A 895 -47.54 29.18 33.22
CA GLN A 895 -47.87 29.85 34.47
C GLN A 895 -46.75 29.66 35.51
N TYR A 896 -46.26 28.43 35.70
CA TYR A 896 -45.13 28.16 36.60
C TYR A 896 -43.88 28.96 36.25
N VAL A 897 -43.52 29.00 34.96
CA VAL A 897 -42.33 29.74 34.50
C VAL A 897 -42.51 31.23 34.76
N ARG A 898 -43.69 31.80 34.48
CA ARG A 898 -43.96 33.22 34.78
C ARG A 898 -43.85 33.52 36.26
N GLU A 899 -44.48 32.71 37.12
CA GLU A 899 -44.42 32.90 38.58
C GLU A 899 -42.98 32.84 39.09
N LYS A 900 -42.17 31.91 38.56
CA LYS A 900 -40.75 31.77 38.90
C LYS A 900 -39.88 32.91 38.35
N GLU A 901 -40.26 33.48 37.21
CA GLU A 901 -39.55 34.52 36.48
C GLU A 901 -40.13 35.92 36.71
N GLN A 902 -40.73 36.16 37.88
CA GLN A 902 -41.26 37.47 38.29
C GLN A 902 -42.28 38.05 37.30
N ASN A 903 -43.13 37.19 36.73
CA ASN A 903 -44.17 37.50 35.75
C ASN A 903 -43.69 38.08 34.40
N ARG A 904 -42.39 37.97 34.09
CA ARG A 904 -41.81 38.35 32.80
C ARG A 904 -42.46 37.58 31.65
N ARG A 905 -42.44 38.18 30.45
CA ARG A 905 -42.88 37.53 29.22
C ARG A 905 -41.88 36.47 28.78
N ILE A 906 -42.41 35.38 28.24
CA ILE A 906 -41.64 34.18 27.90
C ILE A 906 -41.45 34.09 26.38
N TYR A 907 -40.28 33.64 25.93
CA TYR A 907 -40.13 33.22 24.55
C TYR A 907 -40.37 31.71 24.39
N VAL A 908 -41.24 31.31 23.46
CA VAL A 908 -41.70 29.92 23.35
C VAL A 908 -41.15 29.28 22.09
N ILE A 909 -40.45 28.15 22.21
CA ILE A 909 -40.07 27.31 21.07
C ILE A 909 -40.88 26.04 21.16
N ALA A 910 -41.87 25.87 20.29
CA ALA A 910 -42.79 24.73 20.35
C ALA A 910 -42.62 23.85 19.10
N HIS A 911 -42.50 22.54 19.31
CA HIS A 911 -42.27 21.57 18.25
C HIS A 911 -43.46 20.62 18.07
N CYS A 912 -43.87 20.39 16.81
CA CYS A 912 -44.88 19.42 16.41
C CYS A 912 -46.17 19.52 17.25
N LEU A 913 -46.55 18.46 17.98
CA LEU A 913 -47.70 18.48 18.87
C LEU A 913 -47.62 19.53 19.98
N GLY A 914 -46.42 19.81 20.50
CA GLY A 914 -46.22 20.91 21.45
C GLY A 914 -46.66 22.24 20.86
N SER A 915 -46.38 22.45 19.56
CA SER A 915 -46.85 23.61 18.80
C SER A 915 -48.38 23.61 18.62
N ILE A 916 -48.98 22.44 18.33
CA ILE A 916 -50.44 22.31 18.21
C ILE A 916 -51.13 22.58 19.56
N ALA A 917 -50.66 21.97 20.64
CA ALA A 917 -51.22 22.16 21.99
C ALA A 917 -51.08 23.62 22.46
N THR A 918 -49.95 24.26 22.16
CA THR A 918 -49.73 25.69 22.44
C THR A 918 -50.68 26.55 21.61
N GLY A 919 -50.87 26.25 20.32
CA GLY A 919 -51.84 26.94 19.46
C GLY A 919 -53.27 26.80 19.97
N ILE A 920 -53.66 25.59 20.41
CA ILE A 920 -54.97 25.35 21.03
C ILE A 920 -55.12 26.19 22.31
N ALA A 921 -54.13 26.17 23.22
CA ALA A 921 -54.18 26.93 24.48
C ALA A 921 -54.36 28.44 24.26
N LEU A 922 -53.69 29.00 23.25
CA LEU A 922 -53.83 30.41 22.87
C LEU A 922 -55.21 30.68 22.24
N LEU A 923 -55.68 29.82 21.35
CA LEU A 923 -56.98 29.97 20.69
C LEU A 923 -58.16 29.81 21.65
N THR A 924 -58.05 28.99 22.70
CA THR A 924 -59.08 28.83 23.73
C THR A 924 -59.02 29.91 24.80
N GLY A 925 -57.91 30.64 24.90
CA GLY A 925 -57.66 31.63 25.95
C GLY A 925 -57.19 31.01 27.27
N ASP A 926 -56.77 29.74 27.27
CA ASP A 926 -56.12 29.10 28.42
C ASP A 926 -54.73 29.72 28.68
N VAL A 927 -54.06 30.19 27.62
CA VAL A 927 -52.85 31.01 27.69
C VAL A 927 -53.13 32.34 27.01
N GLU A 928 -52.77 33.44 27.65
CA GLU A 928 -52.91 34.77 27.05
C GLU A 928 -51.70 35.12 26.18
N ALA A 929 -51.92 35.78 25.04
CA ALA A 929 -50.84 36.32 24.22
C ALA A 929 -49.90 37.27 24.99
N SER A 930 -50.43 37.97 26.01
CA SER A 930 -49.67 38.87 26.89
C SER A 930 -48.54 38.17 27.66
N TRP A 931 -48.60 36.84 27.81
CA TRP A 931 -47.61 36.01 28.49
C TRP A 931 -46.39 35.71 27.60
N VAL A 932 -46.55 35.82 26.28
CA VAL A 932 -45.58 35.38 25.28
C VAL A 932 -44.95 36.59 24.63
N LYS A 933 -43.62 36.70 24.73
CA LYS A 933 -42.82 37.76 24.10
C LYS A 933 -42.68 37.55 22.59
N GLY A 934 -42.54 36.29 22.20
CA GLY A 934 -42.48 35.82 20.82
C GLY A 934 -42.43 34.29 20.83
N MET A 935 -42.70 33.66 19.69
CA MET A 935 -42.65 32.21 19.60
C MET A 935 -42.13 31.68 18.26
N THR A 936 -41.48 30.52 18.32
CA THR A 936 -41.10 29.73 17.15
C THR A 936 -41.92 28.45 17.11
N CYS A 937 -42.68 28.25 16.03
CA CYS A 937 -43.52 27.08 15.78
C CYS A 937 -42.85 26.16 14.75
N SER A 938 -42.43 24.97 15.18
CA SER A 938 -41.72 24.01 14.34
C SER A 938 -42.65 22.93 13.77
N GLN A 939 -42.56 22.75 12.45
CA GLN A 939 -43.22 21.78 11.56
C GLN A 939 -44.73 21.94 11.35
N VAL A 940 -45.49 22.38 12.36
CA VAL A 940 -46.95 22.56 12.30
C VAL A 940 -47.40 23.57 13.37
N PHE A 941 -48.59 24.15 13.24
CA PHE A 941 -49.20 25.02 14.24
C PHE A 941 -50.72 24.80 14.33
N ILE A 942 -51.54 25.70 13.76
CA ILE A 942 -53.02 25.62 13.83
C ILE A 942 -53.67 24.99 12.59
N ASN A 943 -52.91 24.85 11.50
CA ASN A 943 -53.30 24.12 10.28
C ASN A 943 -52.47 22.84 10.14
N LEU A 944 -53.12 21.68 10.03
CA LEU A 944 -52.55 20.33 10.11
C LEU A 944 -52.66 19.61 8.76
N ILE A 945 -51.75 19.91 7.84
CA ILE A 945 -51.69 19.27 6.52
C ILE A 945 -50.63 18.18 6.53
N PHE A 946 -51.05 16.92 6.46
CA PHE A 946 -50.15 15.77 6.44
C PHE A 946 -49.29 15.73 5.15
N SER A 947 -48.14 15.06 5.24
CA SER A 947 -47.40 14.63 4.04
C SER A 947 -48.27 13.65 3.22
N PRO A 948 -47.99 13.43 1.91
CA PRO A 948 -48.80 12.54 1.08
C PRO A 948 -48.99 11.12 1.66
N ASP A 949 -47.92 10.53 2.20
CA ASP A 949 -47.98 9.17 2.77
C ASP A 949 -48.81 9.13 4.05
N ASN A 950 -48.69 10.14 4.91
CA ASN A 950 -49.48 10.21 6.14
C ASN A 950 -50.94 10.62 5.89
N ASP A 951 -51.22 11.43 4.88
CA ASP A 951 -52.59 11.74 4.46
C ASP A 951 -53.33 10.47 4.02
N LEU A 952 -52.65 9.60 3.27
CA LEU A 952 -53.17 8.28 2.90
C LEU A 952 -53.47 7.42 4.14
N LYS A 953 -52.54 7.34 5.10
CA LYS A 953 -52.74 6.60 6.36
C LYS A 953 -53.90 7.18 7.19
N ALA A 954 -53.96 8.49 7.34
CA ALA A 954 -54.94 9.19 8.16
C ALA A 954 -56.37 9.03 7.63
N ARG A 955 -56.55 8.94 6.29
CA ARG A 955 -57.85 8.69 5.64
C ARG A 955 -58.31 7.22 5.73
N HIS A 956 -57.41 6.29 6.01
CA HIS A 956 -57.67 4.86 6.03
C HIS A 956 -57.33 4.22 7.40
N PRO A 957 -58.17 4.40 8.43
CA PRO A 957 -57.90 3.96 9.80
C PRO A 957 -57.94 2.43 10.00
N ILE A 958 -58.05 1.65 8.93
CA ILE A 958 -58.14 0.18 8.97
C ILE A 958 -56.88 -0.42 9.60
N LEU A 959 -55.70 0.14 9.29
CA LEU A 959 -54.42 -0.35 9.82
C LEU A 959 -54.29 -0.12 11.34
N ILE A 960 -54.73 1.04 11.82
CA ILE A 960 -54.72 1.37 13.26
C ILE A 960 -55.67 0.43 14.01
N LYS A 961 -56.90 0.25 13.51
CA LYS A 961 -57.89 -0.66 14.12
C LYS A 961 -57.44 -2.12 14.10
N ALA A 962 -56.78 -2.55 13.03
CA ALA A 962 -56.22 -3.90 12.93
C ALA A 962 -55.10 -4.12 13.97
N TYR A 963 -54.20 -3.14 14.14
CA TYR A 963 -53.16 -3.19 15.17
C TYR A 963 -53.77 -3.19 16.59
N GLU A 964 -54.72 -2.29 16.88
CA GLU A 964 -55.42 -2.23 18.17
C GLU A 964 -56.03 -3.58 18.56
N THR A 965 -56.64 -4.26 17.59
CA THR A 965 -57.28 -5.58 17.79
C THR A 965 -56.26 -6.67 18.12
N LEU A 966 -55.04 -6.59 17.58
CA LEU A 966 -54.01 -7.62 17.70
C LEU A 966 -53.02 -7.37 18.85
N ALA A 967 -52.70 -6.11 19.15
CA ALA A 967 -51.59 -5.70 20.02
C ALA A 967 -51.98 -4.66 21.08
N GLY A 968 -53.24 -4.19 21.11
CA GLY A 968 -53.73 -3.19 22.06
C GLY A 968 -53.53 -1.74 21.59
N PRO A 969 -54.00 -0.77 22.39
CA PRO A 969 -54.08 0.64 21.99
C PRO A 969 -52.76 1.42 22.11
N TRP A 970 -51.69 0.78 22.59
CA TRP A 970 -50.36 1.39 22.68
C TRP A 970 -49.46 0.86 21.56
N PHE A 971 -48.99 1.78 20.70
CA PHE A 971 -47.98 1.47 19.70
C PHE A 971 -46.60 1.85 20.23
N SER A 972 -45.80 0.85 20.58
CA SER A 972 -44.45 1.05 21.14
C SER A 972 -43.41 1.20 20.01
N CYS A 973 -42.69 2.33 19.97
CA CYS A 973 -41.52 2.48 19.10
C CYS A 973 -40.27 1.83 19.72
N HIS A 974 -40.29 1.58 21.04
CA HIS A 974 -39.34 0.71 21.72
C HIS A 974 -39.63 -0.77 21.44
N SER A 975 -38.64 -1.51 20.88
CA SER A 975 -38.66 -2.97 20.78
C SER A 975 -37.44 -3.59 21.44
N SER A 976 -37.54 -4.85 21.84
CA SER A 976 -36.46 -5.65 22.40
C SER A 976 -36.42 -7.03 21.75
N SER A 977 -35.27 -7.70 21.81
CA SER A 977 -35.15 -9.10 21.36
C SER A 977 -35.97 -10.09 22.20
N SER A 978 -36.49 -9.66 23.35
CA SER A 978 -37.37 -10.43 24.25
C SER A 978 -38.85 -10.07 24.12
N SER A 979 -39.23 -9.24 23.15
CA SER A 979 -40.62 -8.83 22.94
C SER A 979 -41.54 -10.02 22.62
N PRO A 980 -42.86 -9.94 22.93
CA PRO A 980 -43.84 -10.96 22.53
C PRO A 980 -43.77 -11.29 21.03
N TRP A 981 -44.12 -12.52 20.65
CA TRP A 981 -43.94 -13.01 19.26
C TRP A 981 -44.56 -12.10 18.19
N VAL A 982 -45.71 -11.46 18.48
CA VAL A 982 -46.38 -10.52 17.57
C VAL A 982 -45.51 -9.31 17.29
N GLN A 983 -44.84 -8.78 18.31
CA GLN A 983 -43.97 -7.61 18.24
C GLN A 983 -42.68 -7.95 17.48
N PHE A 984 -42.12 -9.14 17.69
CA PHE A 984 -40.99 -9.63 16.91
C PHE A 984 -41.36 -9.81 15.43
N LEU A 985 -42.53 -10.40 15.13
CA LEU A 985 -43.01 -10.58 13.76
C LEU A 985 -43.23 -9.22 13.07
N LEU A 986 -43.79 -8.25 13.79
CA LEU A 986 -43.96 -6.89 13.31
C LEU A 986 -42.62 -6.28 12.91
N ASP A 987 -41.57 -6.41 13.73
CA ASP A 987 -40.23 -5.89 13.43
C ASP A 987 -39.65 -6.51 12.16
N GLN A 988 -39.87 -7.81 11.96
CA GLN A 988 -39.45 -8.53 10.76
C GLN A 988 -40.24 -8.14 9.49
N ILE A 989 -41.45 -7.57 9.63
CA ILE A 989 -42.24 -7.05 8.51
C ILE A 989 -41.81 -5.60 8.20
N LEU A 990 -41.62 -4.77 9.23
CA LEU A 990 -41.38 -3.33 9.08
C LEU A 990 -40.02 -2.99 8.46
N ARG A 991 -39.04 -3.89 8.47
CA ARG A 991 -37.79 -3.72 7.68
C ARG A 991 -37.97 -3.62 6.15
N PHE A 992 -39.15 -3.99 5.65
CA PHE A 992 -39.51 -3.84 4.24
C PHE A 992 -40.53 -2.71 4.02
N TYR A 993 -40.80 -1.93 5.06
CA TYR A 993 -41.67 -0.77 4.95
C TYR A 993 -41.03 0.27 4.03
N PRO A 994 -41.73 0.81 3.03
CA PRO A 994 -41.15 1.76 2.09
C PRO A 994 -40.83 3.08 2.79
N THR A 995 -39.55 3.38 2.96
CA THR A 995 -39.04 4.59 3.61
C THR A 995 -38.26 5.44 2.60
N GLY A 996 -38.97 6.26 1.81
CA GLY A 996 -38.33 7.25 0.92
C GLY A 996 -37.25 6.70 -0.01
N THR A 997 -36.07 7.32 0.00
CA THR A 997 -34.90 6.95 -0.82
C THR A 997 -34.09 5.81 -0.18
N ARG A 998 -33.24 5.15 -0.97
CA ARG A 998 -32.40 4.02 -0.50
C ARG A 998 -31.48 4.38 0.66
N SER A 999 -31.02 5.63 0.72
CA SER A 999 -30.17 6.17 1.79
C SER A 999 -30.84 6.16 3.16
N GLU A 1000 -32.17 6.02 3.21
CA GLU A 1000 -32.94 5.99 4.46
C GLU A 1000 -33.19 4.56 4.98
N ILE A 1001 -32.71 3.53 4.27
CA ILE A 1001 -32.87 2.13 4.68
C ILE A 1001 -31.76 1.77 5.66
N CYS A 1002 -32.12 1.48 6.91
CA CYS A 1002 -31.18 1.03 7.94
C CYS A 1002 -31.63 -0.32 8.54
N ASN A 1003 -30.91 -0.81 9.55
CA ASN A 1003 -31.30 -2.01 10.31
C ASN A 1003 -31.89 -1.67 11.69
N SER A 1004 -32.18 -0.40 12.00
CA SER A 1004 -32.72 0.02 13.30
C SER A 1004 -34.20 -0.34 13.45
N ALA A 1005 -34.52 -1.16 14.44
CA ALA A 1005 -35.92 -1.49 14.76
C ALA A 1005 -36.73 -0.25 15.20
N VAL A 1006 -36.08 0.74 15.82
CA VAL A 1006 -36.73 1.97 16.28
C VAL A 1006 -37.12 2.85 15.11
N CYS A 1007 -36.22 3.03 14.11
CA CYS A 1007 -36.54 3.77 12.88
C CYS A 1007 -37.77 3.20 12.20
N HIS A 1008 -37.75 1.89 11.91
CA HIS A 1008 -38.85 1.20 11.24
C HIS A 1008 -40.19 1.32 12.00
N ARG A 1009 -40.15 1.31 13.33
CA ARG A 1009 -41.36 1.48 14.15
C ARG A 1009 -41.86 2.91 14.17
N CYS A 1010 -40.99 3.91 14.17
CA CYS A 1010 -41.39 5.33 14.13
C CYS A 1010 -42.09 5.67 12.81
N ASP A 1011 -41.64 5.09 11.70
CA ASP A 1011 -42.15 5.39 10.35
C ASP A 1011 -43.63 5.02 10.15
N VAL A 1012 -44.16 4.11 10.96
CA VAL A 1012 -45.55 3.66 10.83
C VAL A 1012 -46.54 4.71 11.34
N PRO A 1013 -46.58 5.06 12.65
CA PRO A 1013 -47.54 6.03 13.19
C PRO A 1013 -47.22 7.48 12.82
N PHE A 1014 -45.94 7.84 12.63
CA PHE A 1014 -45.53 9.23 12.42
C PHE A 1014 -45.11 9.53 10.98
N GLY A 1015 -44.69 8.54 10.20
CA GLY A 1015 -43.91 8.78 8.98
C GLY A 1015 -42.43 9.04 9.32
N ARG A 1016 -41.61 9.29 8.30
CA ARG A 1016 -40.17 9.44 8.48
C ARG A 1016 -39.83 10.70 9.28
N CYS A 1017 -39.36 10.48 10.50
CA CYS A 1017 -39.09 11.52 11.49
C CYS A 1017 -37.78 12.29 11.25
N TRP A 1018 -36.79 11.68 10.57
CA TRP A 1018 -35.47 12.25 10.34
C TRP A 1018 -34.87 11.79 9.01
N THR A 1019 -33.83 12.48 8.55
CA THR A 1019 -32.96 11.99 7.48
C THR A 1019 -31.69 11.37 8.09
N HIS A 1020 -31.25 10.22 7.59
CA HIS A 1020 -30.03 9.58 8.10
C HIS A 1020 -28.77 10.41 7.86
N ALA A 1021 -28.78 11.31 6.87
CA ALA A 1021 -27.67 12.24 6.59
C ALA A 1021 -27.42 13.25 7.73
N ASN A 1022 -28.45 13.57 8.52
CA ASN A 1022 -28.36 14.53 9.62
C ASN A 1022 -28.13 13.87 11.00
N LEU A 1023 -28.07 12.53 11.05
CA LEU A 1023 -27.79 11.78 12.26
C LEU A 1023 -26.36 11.25 12.26
N ASN A 1024 -25.67 11.37 13.39
CA ASN A 1024 -24.42 10.66 13.65
C ASN A 1024 -24.72 9.23 14.17
N HIS A 1025 -23.69 8.37 14.20
CA HIS A 1025 -23.86 6.96 14.59
C HIS A 1025 -24.43 6.83 16.00
N ALA A 1026 -23.89 7.59 16.96
CA ALA A 1026 -24.32 7.58 18.35
C ALA A 1026 -25.80 7.92 18.52
N THR A 1027 -26.28 8.98 17.86
CA THR A 1027 -27.69 9.37 17.93
C THR A 1027 -28.59 8.29 17.34
N HIS A 1028 -28.22 7.73 16.19
CA HIS A 1028 -28.97 6.66 15.53
C HIS A 1028 -29.04 5.37 16.39
N LYS A 1029 -27.91 4.97 16.98
CA LYS A 1029 -27.80 3.82 17.91
C LYS A 1029 -28.69 3.98 19.14
N HIS A 1030 -28.82 5.20 19.66
CA HIS A 1030 -29.53 5.50 20.91
C HIS A 1030 -30.95 6.06 20.73
N LEU A 1031 -31.54 6.05 19.53
CA LEU A 1031 -32.89 6.58 19.28
C LEU A 1031 -33.95 6.03 20.24
N GLY A 1032 -33.86 4.74 20.58
CA GLY A 1032 -34.77 4.09 21.53
C GLY A 1032 -34.55 4.46 23.00
N HIS A 1033 -33.80 5.52 23.31
CA HIS A 1033 -33.79 6.15 24.64
C HIS A 1033 -34.62 7.44 24.64
N TRP A 1034 -34.84 8.05 23.47
CA TRP A 1034 -35.48 9.36 23.31
C TRP A 1034 -36.89 9.27 22.68
N PHE A 1035 -37.26 8.10 22.14
CA PHE A 1035 -38.48 7.87 21.38
C PHE A 1035 -39.33 6.73 21.95
N ASP A 1036 -40.41 7.04 22.67
CA ASP A 1036 -41.24 6.02 23.33
C ASP A 1036 -42.28 5.36 22.41
N GLY A 1037 -43.51 5.80 22.46
CA GLY A 1037 -44.60 5.23 21.68
C GLY A 1037 -45.77 6.20 21.65
N THR A 1038 -46.82 5.83 20.93
CA THR A 1038 -48.05 6.63 20.88
C THR A 1038 -49.26 5.78 21.17
N HIS A 1039 -50.22 6.36 21.88
CA HIS A 1039 -51.54 5.80 21.99
C HIS A 1039 -52.30 5.97 20.67
N THR A 1040 -53.13 5.00 20.29
CA THR A 1040 -53.86 5.01 19.01
C THR A 1040 -55.02 6.01 18.99
N ASN A 1041 -55.64 6.29 20.15
CA ASN A 1041 -56.62 7.37 20.32
C ASN A 1041 -56.03 8.73 19.91
N PHE A 1042 -54.75 8.94 20.25
CA PHE A 1042 -54.02 10.16 19.93
C PHE A 1042 -53.86 10.33 18.41
N VAL A 1043 -53.42 9.28 17.71
CA VAL A 1043 -53.31 9.26 16.24
C VAL A 1043 -54.68 9.44 15.57
N SER A 1044 -55.73 8.85 16.14
CA SER A 1044 -57.11 8.98 15.65
C SER A 1044 -57.62 10.42 15.75
N HIS A 1045 -57.33 11.11 16.87
CA HIS A 1045 -57.69 12.51 17.05
C HIS A 1045 -56.97 13.42 16.04
N LEU A 1046 -55.65 13.26 15.85
CA LEU A 1046 -54.91 13.98 14.81
C LEU A 1046 -55.44 13.72 13.41
N SER A 1047 -55.71 12.45 13.08
CA SER A 1047 -56.28 12.06 11.78
C SER A 1047 -57.61 12.76 11.53
N SER A 1048 -58.46 12.90 12.57
CA SER A 1048 -59.74 13.60 12.46
C SER A 1048 -59.63 15.11 12.19
N MET A 1049 -58.51 15.74 12.58
CA MET A 1049 -58.23 17.15 12.33
C MET A 1049 -57.57 17.36 10.96
N GLY A 1050 -56.58 16.54 10.60
CA GLY A 1050 -55.76 16.74 9.41
C GLY A 1050 -56.21 16.01 8.14
N ALA A 1051 -57.05 14.96 8.21
CA ALA A 1051 -57.45 14.19 7.03
C ALA A 1051 -58.58 14.83 6.20
N ILE A 1052 -59.33 15.77 6.79
CA ILE A 1052 -60.51 16.39 6.16
C ILE A 1052 -60.38 17.92 6.25
N PRO A 1053 -60.55 18.66 5.14
CA PRO A 1053 -60.62 20.12 5.16
C PRO A 1053 -61.63 20.65 6.20
N PRO A 1054 -61.37 21.79 6.86
CA PRO A 1054 -60.33 22.78 6.55
C PRO A 1054 -58.94 22.51 7.18
N HIS A 1055 -58.67 21.33 7.73
CA HIS A 1055 -57.38 20.99 8.37
C HIS A 1055 -57.05 21.78 9.65
N HIS A 1056 -58.05 22.38 10.29
CA HIS A 1056 -57.87 23.18 11.50
C HIS A 1056 -57.77 22.34 12.78
N VAL A 1057 -57.13 22.91 13.82
CA VAL A 1057 -57.21 22.41 15.20
C VAL A 1057 -58.64 22.40 15.74
N ARG A 1058 -59.00 21.37 16.53
CA ARG A 1058 -60.38 21.12 17.02
C ARG A 1058 -60.40 20.75 18.51
N SER A 1059 -61.57 20.84 19.13
CA SER A 1059 -61.83 20.38 20.50
C SER A 1059 -62.36 18.94 20.58
N ASN A 1060 -62.34 18.35 21.79
CA ASN A 1060 -62.79 16.99 22.07
C ASN A 1060 -64.32 16.74 22.00
N LYS A 1061 -65.14 17.78 21.82
CA LYS A 1061 -66.61 17.63 21.83
C LYS A 1061 -67.10 16.93 20.56
N SER A 1062 -68.04 16.00 20.71
CA SER A 1062 -68.68 15.27 19.62
C SER A 1062 -69.38 16.24 18.64
N GLY A 1063 -68.86 16.37 17.42
CA GLY A 1063 -69.34 17.35 16.44
C GLY A 1063 -68.43 18.58 16.36
N VAL A 1064 -67.21 18.36 15.81
CA VAL A 1064 -66.24 19.33 15.28
C VAL A 1064 -66.49 20.80 15.68
N GLY A 1065 -66.07 21.18 16.89
CA GLY A 1065 -65.90 22.59 17.24
C GLY A 1065 -64.53 23.06 16.74
N ASP A 1066 -64.49 23.58 15.51
CA ASP A 1066 -63.32 24.24 14.93
C ASP A 1066 -62.84 25.37 15.86
N LEU A 1067 -61.55 25.39 16.18
CA LEU A 1067 -60.96 26.41 17.06
C LEU A 1067 -60.37 27.57 16.27
N VAL A 1068 -60.15 27.44 14.96
CA VAL A 1068 -59.62 28.49 14.09
C VAL A 1068 -60.79 29.34 13.57
N THR A 1069 -61.45 30.03 14.50
CA THR A 1069 -62.54 30.96 14.21
C THR A 1069 -62.05 32.40 14.29
N PRO A 1070 -62.68 33.38 13.60
CA PRO A 1070 -62.29 34.78 13.69
C PRO A 1070 -62.20 35.29 15.13
N THR A 1071 -63.15 34.92 16.00
CA THR A 1071 -63.16 35.30 17.42
C THR A 1071 -61.97 34.75 18.20
N ASN A 1072 -61.57 33.51 17.93
CA ASN A 1072 -60.43 32.91 18.62
C ASN A 1072 -59.10 33.43 18.06
N LEU A 1073 -59.03 33.72 16.75
CA LEU A 1073 -57.84 34.28 16.10
C LEU A 1073 -57.45 35.65 16.66
N GLU A 1074 -58.42 36.48 17.08
CA GLU A 1074 -58.14 37.76 17.78
C GLU A 1074 -57.28 37.58 19.03
N ARG A 1075 -57.30 36.41 19.68
CA ARG A 1075 -56.43 36.11 20.83
C ARG A 1075 -54.95 36.00 20.46
N LEU A 1076 -54.63 35.86 19.17
CA LEU A 1076 -53.26 35.80 18.65
C LEU A 1076 -52.73 37.17 18.19
N LYS A 1077 -53.57 38.21 18.24
CA LYS A 1077 -53.22 39.55 17.77
C LYS A 1077 -52.04 40.11 18.57
N GLY A 1078 -51.04 40.61 17.84
CA GLY A 1078 -49.84 41.21 18.43
C GLY A 1078 -48.71 40.23 18.79
N LEU A 1079 -48.93 38.91 18.65
CA LEU A 1079 -47.86 37.92 18.84
C LEU A 1079 -46.86 37.93 17.67
N SER A 1080 -45.57 37.94 17.98
CA SER A 1080 -44.49 37.72 17.00
C SER A 1080 -44.26 36.22 16.84
N ILE A 1081 -44.44 35.68 15.63
CA ILE A 1081 -44.35 34.23 15.37
C ILE A 1081 -43.40 33.93 14.21
N CYS A 1082 -42.48 33.00 14.45
CA CYS A 1082 -41.59 32.44 13.45
C CYS A 1082 -41.96 30.98 13.16
N TRP A 1083 -42.23 30.63 11.90
CA TRP A 1083 -42.49 29.24 11.48
C TRP A 1083 -41.27 28.59 10.83
N LEU A 1084 -40.99 27.37 11.27
CA LEU A 1084 -39.87 26.55 10.81
C LEU A 1084 -40.40 25.23 10.24
N SER A 1085 -39.93 24.82 9.07
CA SER A 1085 -40.22 23.48 8.52
C SER A 1085 -38.98 22.88 7.85
N GLY A 1086 -38.76 21.58 8.04
CA GLY A 1086 -37.78 20.84 7.23
C GLY A 1086 -38.27 20.65 5.80
N ALA A 1087 -37.39 20.75 4.81
CA ALA A 1087 -37.73 20.54 3.41
C ALA A 1087 -38.14 19.09 3.12
N GLU A 1088 -37.46 18.14 3.76
CA GLU A 1088 -37.61 16.69 3.62
C GLU A 1088 -38.56 16.09 4.67
N ASN A 1089 -39.38 16.94 5.32
CA ASN A 1089 -40.34 16.53 6.35
C ASN A 1089 -41.42 15.61 5.74
N ALA A 1090 -41.38 14.34 6.15
CA ALA A 1090 -42.33 13.31 5.72
C ALA A 1090 -43.47 13.08 6.73
N VAL A 1091 -43.55 13.88 7.80
CA VAL A 1091 -44.63 13.84 8.80
C VAL A 1091 -45.73 14.83 8.43
N TRP A 1092 -45.35 16.10 8.24
CA TRP A 1092 -46.22 17.21 7.86
C TRP A 1092 -45.78 17.80 6.53
N SER A 1093 -46.74 18.17 5.69
CA SER A 1093 -46.47 18.99 4.52
C SER A 1093 -45.99 20.37 4.95
N GLN A 1094 -45.02 20.92 4.23
CA GLN A 1094 -44.57 22.31 4.38
C GLN A 1094 -45.71 23.33 4.25
N GLN A 1095 -46.82 22.92 3.61
CA GLN A 1095 -48.05 23.71 3.52
C GLN A 1095 -48.65 24.01 4.91
N SER A 1096 -48.50 23.13 5.91
CA SER A 1096 -49.05 23.35 7.27
C SER A 1096 -48.60 24.67 7.89
N THR A 1097 -47.29 24.93 7.86
CA THR A 1097 -46.71 26.17 8.36
C THR A 1097 -47.03 27.35 7.45
N LYS A 1098 -47.06 27.13 6.12
CA LYS A 1098 -47.40 28.17 5.15
C LYS A 1098 -48.83 28.69 5.33
N HIS A 1099 -49.82 27.80 5.44
CA HIS A 1099 -51.21 28.21 5.64
C HIS A 1099 -51.42 28.95 6.97
N SER A 1100 -50.75 28.52 8.04
CA SER A 1100 -50.80 29.23 9.32
C SER A 1100 -50.17 30.63 9.25
N PHE A 1101 -49.06 30.75 8.53
CA PHE A 1101 -48.39 32.04 8.27
C PHE A 1101 -49.23 32.97 7.41
N ASP A 1102 -49.76 32.48 6.29
CA ASP A 1102 -50.59 33.28 5.38
C ASP A 1102 -51.88 33.73 6.07
N LEU A 1103 -52.56 32.84 6.80
CA LEU A 1103 -53.79 33.15 7.54
C LEU A 1103 -53.59 34.29 8.55
N LEU A 1104 -52.53 34.26 9.35
CA LEU A 1104 -52.30 35.32 10.34
C LEU A 1104 -51.87 36.64 9.71
N ARG A 1105 -51.17 36.62 8.57
CA ARG A 1105 -50.87 37.84 7.81
C ARG A 1105 -52.12 38.48 7.20
N GLU A 1106 -53.06 37.65 6.75
CA GLU A 1106 -54.34 38.11 6.23
C GLU A 1106 -55.22 38.69 7.34
N CYS A 1107 -55.27 38.04 8.51
CA CYS A 1107 -56.02 38.55 9.66
C CYS A 1107 -55.37 39.78 10.33
N PHE A 1108 -54.03 39.81 10.40
CA PHE A 1108 -53.25 40.86 11.10
C PHE A 1108 -52.07 41.34 10.24
N PRO A 1109 -52.30 42.26 9.27
CA PRO A 1109 -51.25 42.72 8.36
C PRO A 1109 -50.04 43.37 9.05
N ASP A 1110 -50.24 44.00 10.20
CA ASP A 1110 -49.19 44.65 11.00
C ASP A 1110 -48.41 43.67 11.92
N GLY A 1111 -48.76 42.38 11.89
CA GLY A 1111 -48.12 41.36 12.72
C GLY A 1111 -46.68 41.06 12.29
N LYS A 1112 -45.82 40.74 13.27
CA LYS A 1112 -44.42 40.37 13.05
C LYS A 1112 -44.31 38.87 12.81
N TYR A 1113 -44.31 38.47 11.54
CA TYR A 1113 -44.36 37.07 11.13
C TYR A 1113 -43.17 36.71 10.23
N GLU A 1114 -42.45 35.65 10.56
CA GLU A 1114 -41.36 35.10 9.75
C GLU A 1114 -41.59 33.62 9.42
N ARG A 1115 -41.18 33.16 8.24
CA ARG A 1115 -41.21 31.72 7.90
C ARG A 1115 -39.97 31.34 7.11
N PHE A 1116 -39.33 30.23 7.48
CA PHE A 1116 -38.25 29.65 6.70
C PHE A 1116 -38.34 28.13 6.62
N VAL A 1117 -37.78 27.59 5.52
CA VAL A 1117 -37.66 26.15 5.27
C VAL A 1117 -36.18 25.79 5.27
N VAL A 1118 -35.81 24.68 5.89
CA VAL A 1118 -34.43 24.22 5.99
C VAL A 1118 -34.21 23.07 5.00
N ASP A 1119 -33.38 23.30 4.00
CA ASP A 1119 -33.11 22.34 2.93
C ASP A 1119 -32.33 21.12 3.45
N GLY A 1120 -32.65 19.92 2.98
CA GLY A 1120 -32.03 18.68 3.43
C GLY A 1120 -32.42 18.20 4.85
N TYR A 1121 -33.33 18.89 5.55
CA TYR A 1121 -33.75 18.55 6.91
C TYR A 1121 -35.14 17.91 6.95
N GLY A 1122 -35.27 16.81 7.71
CA GLY A 1122 -36.52 16.11 8.03
C GLY A 1122 -37.36 16.78 9.14
N HIS A 1123 -38.23 16.00 9.79
CA HIS A 1123 -39.17 16.52 10.79
C HIS A 1123 -38.47 16.97 12.08
N LEU A 1124 -37.59 16.13 12.64
CA LEU A 1124 -36.88 16.41 13.89
C LEU A 1124 -35.46 16.92 13.69
N ASP A 1125 -34.87 16.73 12.51
CA ASP A 1125 -33.50 17.13 12.18
C ASP A 1125 -33.22 18.59 12.56
N CYS A 1126 -34.25 19.44 12.49
CA CYS A 1126 -34.13 20.86 12.84
C CYS A 1126 -33.71 21.10 14.30
N TRP A 1127 -33.86 20.11 15.17
CA TRP A 1127 -33.51 20.17 16.60
C TRP A 1127 -32.49 19.10 16.99
N MET A 1128 -32.58 17.89 16.44
CA MET A 1128 -31.67 16.77 16.76
C MET A 1128 -30.51 16.57 15.78
N GLY A 1129 -30.51 17.26 14.65
CA GLY A 1129 -29.51 17.07 13.60
C GLY A 1129 -28.13 17.53 14.05
N GLN A 1130 -27.08 16.80 13.67
CA GLN A 1130 -25.70 17.10 14.07
C GLN A 1130 -25.22 18.51 13.66
N HIS A 1131 -25.80 19.07 12.58
CA HIS A 1131 -25.48 20.40 12.05
C HIS A 1131 -26.54 21.48 12.37
N ALA A 1132 -27.58 21.15 13.13
CA ALA A 1132 -28.69 22.08 13.42
C ALA A 1132 -28.23 23.37 14.15
N HIS A 1133 -27.14 23.29 14.90
CA HIS A 1133 -26.52 24.45 15.58
C HIS A 1133 -25.89 25.46 14.63
N VAL A 1134 -25.58 25.07 13.40
CA VAL A 1134 -25.09 25.96 12.34
C VAL A 1134 -26.27 26.49 11.52
N ASP A 1135 -27.19 25.60 11.12
CA ASP A 1135 -28.18 25.92 10.10
C ASP A 1135 -29.49 26.51 10.66
N VAL A 1136 -29.89 26.11 11.87
CA VAL A 1136 -31.22 26.36 12.42
C VAL A 1136 -31.19 27.27 13.65
N PHE A 1137 -30.41 26.93 14.68
CA PHE A 1137 -30.45 27.63 15.97
C PHE A 1137 -30.15 29.15 15.85
N PRO A 1138 -29.18 29.59 15.03
CA PRO A 1138 -28.92 31.03 14.85
C PRO A 1138 -30.09 31.80 14.24
N ARG A 1139 -30.89 31.18 13.37
CA ARG A 1139 -32.09 31.81 12.79
C ARG A 1139 -33.19 31.99 13.83
N VAL A 1140 -33.36 31.02 14.72
CA VAL A 1140 -34.29 31.09 15.85
C VAL A 1140 -33.82 32.12 16.88
N GLY A 1141 -32.52 32.14 17.19
CA GLY A 1141 -31.90 33.12 18.07
C GLY A 1141 -32.07 34.55 17.56
N ARG A 1142 -31.92 34.78 16.25
CA ARG A 1142 -32.21 36.08 15.63
C ARG A 1142 -33.65 36.54 15.88
N HIS A 1143 -34.65 35.67 15.69
CA HIS A 1143 -36.04 36.06 15.93
C HIS A 1143 -36.30 36.38 17.41
N LEU A 1144 -35.69 35.62 18.33
CA LEU A 1144 -35.70 35.92 19.76
C LEU A 1144 -35.12 37.31 20.05
N GLU A 1145 -33.95 37.64 19.53
CA GLU A 1145 -33.33 38.97 19.71
C GLU A 1145 -34.19 40.11 19.17
N VAL A 1146 -34.86 39.90 18.01
CA VAL A 1146 -35.79 40.89 17.44
C VAL A 1146 -36.97 41.14 18.40
N CYS A 1147 -37.47 40.10 19.05
CA CYS A 1147 -38.54 40.22 20.04
C CYS A 1147 -38.06 40.94 21.32
N GLU A 1148 -36.78 40.80 21.70
CA GLU A 1148 -36.19 41.54 22.82
C GLU A 1148 -36.05 43.04 22.55
N ARG A 1149 -35.45 43.40 21.41
CA ARG A 1149 -35.21 44.82 21.06
C ARG A 1149 -36.50 45.60 20.85
N ALA A 1150 -37.56 44.96 20.36
CA ALA A 1150 -38.85 45.60 20.16
C ALA A 1150 -39.48 46.13 21.46
N GLU A 1151 -39.17 45.52 22.61
CA GLU A 1151 -39.62 46.00 23.93
C GLU A 1151 -38.72 47.13 24.47
N GLU A 1152 -37.40 47.06 24.28
CA GLU A 1152 -36.47 48.11 24.73
C GLU A 1152 -36.79 49.48 24.08
N THR A 1153 -37.10 49.51 22.78
CA THR A 1153 -37.56 50.75 22.10
C THR A 1153 -38.92 51.25 22.59
N CYS A 1154 -39.79 50.37 23.09
CA CYS A 1154 -41.11 50.76 23.60
C CYS A 1154 -41.02 51.28 25.03
N GLU A 1155 -40.18 50.67 25.89
CA GLU A 1155 -39.87 51.17 27.23
C GLU A 1155 -39.11 52.51 27.17
N MET A 1156 -38.16 52.69 26.26
CA MET A 1156 -37.50 53.99 26.05
C MET A 1156 -38.47 55.09 25.61
N ALA A 1157 -39.40 54.80 24.68
CA ALA A 1157 -40.41 55.77 24.23
C ALA A 1157 -41.43 56.14 25.33
N VAL A 1158 -41.75 55.23 26.25
CA VAL A 1158 -42.61 55.51 27.42
C VAL A 1158 -41.85 56.30 28.49
N THR A 1159 -40.53 56.14 28.59
CA THR A 1159 -39.69 56.91 29.52
C THR A 1159 -39.43 58.34 29.00
N GLU A 1160 -39.30 58.53 27.69
CA GLU A 1160 -39.19 59.86 27.06
C GLU A 1160 -40.51 60.65 27.12
N MET A 1161 -41.68 60.01 26.94
CA MET A 1161 -42.98 60.68 27.13
C MET A 1161 -43.32 61.04 28.59
N GLY A 1162 -42.56 60.54 29.57
CA GLY A 1162 -42.68 60.90 30.98
C GLY A 1162 -41.77 62.03 31.45
N SER A 1163 -40.98 62.64 30.55
CA SER A 1163 -39.96 63.64 30.93
C SER A 1163 -39.93 64.93 30.08
N GLU A 1164 -40.98 65.23 29.29
CA GLU A 1164 -41.13 66.56 28.68
C GLU A 1164 -41.82 67.57 29.62
N GLU A 1165 -41.13 67.93 30.69
CA GLU A 1165 -41.16 69.29 31.25
C GLU A 1165 -39.70 69.71 31.47
N ASP A 1166 -39.18 70.49 30.51
CA ASP A 1166 -38.08 71.48 30.60
C ASP A 1166 -37.06 71.39 29.46
N GLY A 1167 -36.94 72.51 28.73
CA GLY A 1167 -35.61 73.04 28.38
C GLY A 1167 -35.12 72.87 26.94
N TYR A 1168 -35.50 73.82 26.09
CA TYR A 1168 -34.83 74.24 24.85
C TYR A 1168 -33.27 74.20 24.90
N VAL A 1169 -32.61 73.80 23.79
CA VAL A 1169 -31.69 74.62 22.93
C VAL A 1169 -31.00 73.75 21.84
N ASN A 1170 -31.40 73.99 20.58
CA ASN A 1170 -30.62 74.29 19.35
C ASN A 1170 -29.15 73.81 19.16
N VAL A 1171 -28.85 73.06 18.07
CA VAL A 1171 -28.16 73.50 16.81
C VAL A 1171 -27.64 72.30 15.96
N ALA A 1172 -28.05 72.30 14.67
CA ALA A 1172 -27.44 71.86 13.38
C ALA A 1172 -26.39 70.71 13.33
N ALA A 1173 -26.51 69.65 12.52
CA ALA A 1173 -26.68 69.47 11.05
C ALA A 1173 -25.35 69.34 10.26
N GLU A 1174 -25.43 68.47 9.24
CA GLU A 1174 -24.44 68.03 8.21
C GLU A 1174 -23.55 66.83 8.58
N ASP A 1175 -23.26 65.87 7.69
CA ASP A 1175 -23.96 65.29 6.53
C ASP A 1175 -23.12 64.06 6.08
N TYR A 1176 -23.82 63.07 5.54
CA TYR A 1176 -23.47 62.01 4.59
C TYR A 1176 -22.03 61.71 4.08
N ASN A 1177 -21.83 60.39 3.90
CA ASN A 1177 -21.09 59.63 2.86
C ASN A 1177 -19.69 59.08 3.17
N GLY A 1178 -19.61 57.74 3.07
CA GLY A 1178 -18.43 56.88 3.04
C GLY A 1178 -18.82 55.42 3.10
#